data_AF-A0A496ZTH2-F1
#
_entry.id   AF-A0A496ZTH2-F1
#
_cell.length_a   1.000
_cell.length_b   1.000
_cell.length_c   1.000
_cell.angle_alpha   90.00
_cell.angle_beta   90.00
_cell.angle_gamma   90.00
#
_symmetry.space_group_name_H-M   'P 1'
#
loop_
_entity.id
_entity.type
_entity.pdbx_description
1 polymer ?
#
loop_
_entity_poly.entity_id
_entity_poly.type
_entity_poly.pdbx_seq_one_letter_code
_entity_poly.pdbx_strand_id
1 'polypeptide(L)'
;MKFKVLILTCLIPFLLTAYTVNVEKPVLQGGSMINDLPTIAIPGHPDLPYLPLKILLPMGEKLDNLEIIFGDNEELLENVMIDYTRTPQPISKPSIDKTEKDWSIYNSNEYYPIQDYKILGTQQYKGYNLLLVNVYPYKYNPVTKHLQWVSNVEVSFETVVESGLREIQNNKLIQNSETTRALERLIVNPDEISSYVKSSVSSSRTLVDPGDPCSLIIITDETRLPYFSEFVDWKISHGVSTQIYLTTDVYNDYTGVNDQQKIKNFIIDAYTTFSATDTPLEFVILGGDDEIIPIRTVYINTGNGTLDENMPCDAYYSCLDNDWDGNGNGVYGEVADDVDLIPEIAVGRITAETEDEFNRFFNKTYHYVDEVSVSDDMVYKFGENLNNDPLTWGGDYMDEVIDLVPNLQEDYHIFKLYDREGTFSSYNVKEAINNGVAIINHMGHSNETMVFGQNNSHCATYTNTEFGFAYSQGCYPAAFDEATSFSSESIAENLIMAEGGLFAFVGNTRYGWYSPGSTNGPSQPYDIEFFEAIFTNDIRALGSALSESRVVMANEAISNAYLRWVHYELVLFGDPSVEVKYANGSFPYLQPGEVVYDDSATGDGDGTPNPGEQIEIYIELENIEGWADASDVTATLEFQDPAIQLITGSVNYGNIQNGTSVSGTPFVVQVPQDCNYDSYLFTVTVEAPVSGDSYFSKSYDLSFEVSLYQQNWPWITDYSVMGNPIICDFDGNGSRNLLIVDAFANVHLLGAAADYASGYPWYNEENIWKSSAYADIDNDDNKDIVIASRTGRIFALNNEGMELFNFEANVDQLLTPMVADIDGDGELDIISFGIDKKIYALNADGNLLANFPVELPMLSFCEMASADLDEDGSNEILISTLAGELFAINHLGENLNGFPVNLSAASCSAPIILDNLNIVLGTNDNNLLIINPQGEIILNKDLNGQKIVVSPIAADFDNDDDLEIAFATQNGILSIIEQDGTELSGWPVNISHSVANPPVTVDLNNDENLNLICFSSTNDLYVYNNDGSEVEFAPVPVGLIGNTPASIEDIDRDGDFEIVSGLSTGAFVIDSKLPKGQKTPWKTYRGNYQRTGYYGDNELVTEAGEIVPEIAEFNLQQNFPNPFNPTTTIAFSLPNLAKIDLDIYNVKGQKVKTLVSSETMAQGEQQISWNGKDDENKQVSSGIYFYKLRADNEDISVRKCLLLK
;
A
#
# COMPACT_ATOMS: atom_id res chain seq x y z
N MET A 1 -48.08 90.90 20.20
CA MET A 1 -47.01 91.43 21.07
C MET A 1 -46.31 90.24 21.72
N LYS A 2 -44.97 90.23 21.74
CA LYS A 2 -44.02 89.25 22.32
C LYS A 2 -43.29 88.31 21.35
N PHE A 3 -42.14 88.83 20.93
CA PHE A 3 -40.79 88.25 20.81
C PHE A 3 -40.57 86.87 20.16
N LYS A 4 -39.94 86.95 18.97
CA LYS A 4 -39.01 85.96 18.40
C LYS A 4 -37.82 85.76 19.35
N VAL A 5 -37.46 84.51 19.60
CA VAL A 5 -36.09 84.09 19.95
C VAL A 5 -35.64 83.16 18.83
N LEU A 6 -34.58 83.59 18.15
CA LEU A 6 -33.82 82.84 17.15
C LEU A 6 -32.97 81.83 17.94
N ILE A 7 -33.16 80.53 17.74
CA ILE A 7 -32.14 79.53 18.05
C ILE A 7 -31.57 79.08 16.71
N LEU A 8 -30.29 79.38 16.55
CA LEU A 8 -29.45 78.99 15.43
C LEU A 8 -29.12 77.50 15.63
N THR A 9 -29.85 76.59 15.00
CA THR A 9 -29.38 75.21 14.83
C THR A 9 -28.33 75.23 13.74
N CYS A 10 -27.08 75.01 14.12
CA CYS A 10 -26.03 74.60 13.19
C CYS A 10 -26.49 73.32 12.50
N LEU A 11 -26.90 73.42 11.23
CA LEU A 11 -26.85 72.30 10.30
C LEU A 11 -25.38 72.01 10.06
N ILE A 12 -24.82 71.10 10.83
CA ILE A 12 -23.63 70.35 10.41
C ILE A 12 -24.14 69.41 9.30
N PRO A 13 -23.56 69.40 8.10
CA PRO A 13 -23.91 68.38 7.13
C PRO A 13 -23.41 67.06 7.71
N PHE A 14 -24.34 66.16 8.05
CA PHE A 14 -23.97 64.75 8.19
C PHE A 14 -23.49 64.33 6.80
N LEU A 15 -22.19 64.04 6.69
CA LEU A 15 -21.63 63.41 5.52
C LEU A 15 -22.19 61.99 5.51
N LEU A 16 -23.20 61.73 4.68
CA LEU A 16 -23.60 60.37 4.34
C LEU A 16 -22.46 59.80 3.50
N THR A 17 -21.65 58.93 4.07
CA THR A 17 -20.67 58.13 3.34
C THR A 17 -21.34 56.84 2.89
N ALA A 18 -21.35 56.62 1.59
CA ALA A 18 -21.93 55.43 0.98
C ALA A 18 -20.83 54.64 0.25
N TYR A 19 -20.82 53.32 0.44
CA TYR A 19 -19.82 52.40 -0.10
C TYR A 19 -20.49 51.41 -1.03
N THR A 20 -19.96 51.25 -2.24
CA THR A 20 -20.51 50.31 -3.23
C THR A 20 -19.75 48.99 -3.18
N VAL A 21 -20.45 47.90 -2.91
CA VAL A 21 -19.96 46.52 -2.99
C VAL A 21 -20.47 45.93 -4.30
N ASN A 22 -19.56 45.40 -5.12
CA ASN A 22 -19.94 44.71 -6.36
C ASN A 22 -20.40 43.30 -6.03
N VAL A 23 -21.36 42.80 -6.81
CA VAL A 23 -21.91 41.45 -6.66
C VAL A 23 -21.67 40.70 -7.96
N GLU A 24 -21.08 39.52 -7.84
CA GLU A 24 -20.74 38.73 -9.00
C GLU A 24 -21.95 38.01 -9.60
N LYS A 25 -21.88 37.77 -10.92
CA LYS A 25 -22.89 37.00 -11.61
C LYS A 25 -22.82 35.54 -11.13
N PRO A 26 -23.96 34.92 -10.78
CA PRO A 26 -23.98 33.54 -10.32
C PRO A 26 -23.55 32.55 -11.41
N VAL A 27 -22.67 31.60 -11.04
CA VAL A 27 -22.28 30.45 -11.87
C VAL A 27 -22.92 29.20 -11.28
N LEU A 28 -23.54 28.37 -12.12
CA LEU A 28 -24.30 27.18 -11.70
C LEU A 28 -23.73 25.91 -12.31
N GLN A 29 -23.46 24.91 -11.49
CA GLN A 29 -23.08 23.56 -11.92
C GLN A 29 -23.91 22.54 -11.14
N GLY A 30 -24.63 21.66 -11.85
CA GLY A 30 -25.47 20.64 -11.22
C GLY A 30 -26.67 21.16 -10.40
N GLY A 31 -26.93 22.48 -10.39
CA GLY A 31 -27.94 23.12 -9.54
C GLY A 31 -27.38 23.78 -8.28
N SER A 32 -26.08 23.60 -8.01
CA SER A 32 -25.32 24.31 -6.97
C SER A 32 -24.65 25.55 -7.54
N MET A 33 -24.52 26.57 -6.70
CA MET A 33 -23.85 27.82 -7.05
C MET A 33 -22.35 27.68 -6.81
N ILE A 34 -21.53 27.92 -7.81
CA ILE A 34 -20.06 27.95 -7.69
C ILE A 34 -19.65 29.40 -7.46
N ASN A 35 -19.22 29.71 -6.24
CA ASN A 35 -18.75 31.03 -5.83
C ASN A 35 -18.03 30.92 -4.48
N ASP A 36 -17.20 31.91 -4.18
CA ASP A 36 -16.41 31.96 -2.94
C ASP A 36 -17.19 32.58 -1.77
N LEU A 37 -18.52 32.73 -1.89
CA LEU A 37 -19.34 33.33 -0.84
C LEU A 37 -20.00 32.25 0.03
N PRO A 38 -20.16 32.52 1.33
CA PRO A 38 -20.89 31.64 2.21
C PRO A 38 -22.37 31.54 1.79
N THR A 39 -22.94 30.37 2.03
CA THR A 39 -24.33 30.05 1.67
C THR A 39 -25.27 30.11 2.87
N ILE A 40 -26.56 30.35 2.60
CA ILE A 40 -27.61 30.29 3.61
C ILE A 40 -27.81 28.83 4.02
N ALA A 41 -27.01 28.36 4.97
CA ALA A 41 -26.96 26.98 5.41
C ALA A 41 -28.11 26.60 6.37
N ILE A 42 -29.36 26.77 5.92
CA ILE A 42 -30.57 26.35 6.66
C ILE A 42 -31.12 25.07 6.01
N PRO A 43 -31.15 23.93 6.72
CA PRO A 43 -31.59 22.66 6.13
C PRO A 43 -32.98 22.75 5.49
N GLY A 44 -33.08 22.25 4.25
CA GLY A 44 -34.31 22.24 3.47
C GLY A 44 -34.63 23.55 2.73
N HIS A 45 -33.87 24.63 2.94
CA HIS A 45 -34.02 25.89 2.21
C HIS A 45 -33.20 25.89 0.91
N PRO A 46 -33.52 26.76 -0.08
CA PRO A 46 -32.67 26.96 -1.26
C PRO A 46 -31.25 27.36 -0.87
N ASP A 47 -30.26 26.69 -1.46
CA ASP A 47 -28.84 26.93 -1.22
C ASP A 47 -28.37 28.18 -1.99
N LEU A 48 -28.38 29.34 -1.31
CA LEU A 48 -28.08 30.64 -1.91
C LEU A 48 -26.93 31.34 -1.18
N PRO A 49 -26.00 31.96 -1.90
CA PRO A 49 -24.94 32.75 -1.28
C PRO A 49 -25.47 34.07 -0.70
N TYR A 50 -24.71 34.61 0.26
CA TYR A 50 -24.92 35.94 0.82
C TYR A 50 -23.58 36.67 0.96
N LEU A 51 -23.62 37.99 1.13
CA LEU A 51 -22.42 38.80 1.35
C LEU A 51 -22.23 39.08 2.85
N PRO A 52 -21.23 38.47 3.51
CA PRO A 52 -20.83 38.85 4.86
C PRO A 52 -20.03 40.15 4.80
N LEU A 53 -20.59 41.24 5.31
CA LEU A 53 -19.93 42.53 5.38
C LEU A 53 -19.47 42.81 6.82
N LYS A 54 -18.24 43.32 6.95
CA LYS A 54 -17.73 43.96 8.16
C LYS A 54 -17.53 45.45 7.87
N ILE A 55 -18.17 46.30 8.64
CA ILE A 55 -18.15 47.76 8.48
C ILE A 55 -17.45 48.36 9.69
N LEU A 56 -16.36 49.10 9.48
CA LEU A 56 -15.67 49.78 10.56
C LEU A 56 -16.45 51.02 11.00
N LEU A 57 -16.83 51.09 12.28
CA LEU A 57 -17.49 52.26 12.85
C LEU A 57 -16.46 53.31 13.30
N PRO A 58 -16.74 54.62 13.20
CA PRO A 58 -15.81 55.65 13.66
C PRO A 58 -15.46 55.52 15.15
N MET A 59 -14.21 55.85 15.50
CA MET A 59 -13.72 55.74 16.88
C MET A 59 -14.57 56.55 17.88
N GLY A 60 -15.11 55.86 18.89
CA GLY A 60 -15.95 56.43 19.94
C GLY A 60 -17.43 56.52 19.58
N GLU A 61 -17.85 55.96 18.45
CA GLU A 61 -19.23 55.99 17.98
C GLU A 61 -19.80 54.57 17.82
N LYS A 62 -21.12 54.49 17.88
CA LYS A 62 -21.90 53.27 17.60
C LYS A 62 -22.90 53.51 16.49
N LEU A 63 -23.43 52.44 15.92
CA LEU A 63 -24.47 52.50 14.91
C LEU A 63 -25.75 53.18 15.45
N ASP A 64 -26.30 54.12 14.67
CA ASP A 64 -27.62 54.71 14.85
C ASP A 64 -28.61 54.18 13.81
N ASN A 65 -28.20 54.18 12.54
CA ASN A 65 -29.01 53.71 11.42
C ASN A 65 -28.15 53.07 10.31
N LEU A 66 -28.66 52.01 9.67
CA LEU A 66 -28.04 51.35 8.51
C LEU A 66 -29.05 51.28 7.37
N GLU A 67 -28.64 51.73 6.19
CA GLU A 67 -29.40 51.66 4.94
C GLU A 67 -28.60 50.87 3.90
N ILE A 68 -29.24 49.85 3.33
CA ILE A 68 -28.71 49.03 2.24
C ILE A 68 -29.56 49.27 1.00
N ILE A 69 -28.96 49.82 -0.06
CA ILE A 69 -29.64 50.17 -1.30
C ILE A 69 -29.15 49.21 -2.40
N PHE A 70 -30.10 48.51 -3.04
CA PHE A 70 -29.83 47.62 -4.16
C PHE A 70 -29.87 48.41 -5.47
N GLY A 71 -28.90 48.21 -6.36
CA GLY A 71 -28.83 48.92 -7.64
C GLY A 71 -29.99 48.62 -8.60
N ASP A 72 -30.26 49.52 -9.55
CA ASP A 72 -31.42 49.50 -10.46
C ASP A 72 -31.44 48.35 -11.51
N ASN A 73 -30.43 47.48 -11.54
CA ASN A 73 -30.32 46.38 -12.50
C ASN A 73 -30.60 45.03 -11.81
N GLU A 74 -31.87 44.62 -11.72
CA GLU A 74 -32.22 43.24 -11.40
C GLU A 74 -31.89 42.35 -12.60
N GLU A 75 -30.76 41.65 -12.53
CA GLU A 75 -30.38 40.64 -13.51
C GLU A 75 -31.09 39.32 -13.17
N LEU A 76 -31.54 38.60 -14.21
CA LEU A 76 -32.41 37.44 -14.05
C LEU A 76 -31.89 36.24 -14.87
N LEU A 77 -31.82 35.08 -14.22
CA LEU A 77 -31.75 33.78 -14.88
C LEU A 77 -33.09 33.06 -14.74
N GLU A 78 -33.63 32.60 -15.86
CA GLU A 78 -34.89 31.85 -15.93
C GLU A 78 -34.64 30.34 -16.02
N ASN A 79 -35.60 29.54 -15.55
CA ASN A 79 -35.56 28.07 -15.57
C ASN A 79 -34.39 27.47 -14.78
N VAL A 80 -33.92 28.16 -13.75
CA VAL A 80 -32.86 27.69 -12.85
C VAL A 80 -33.45 26.73 -11.82
N MET A 81 -32.74 25.64 -11.55
CA MET A 81 -33.02 24.77 -10.42
C MET A 81 -31.92 24.99 -9.39
N ILE A 82 -32.26 25.64 -8.28
CA ILE A 82 -31.36 25.76 -7.13
C ILE A 82 -31.55 24.54 -6.24
N ASP A 83 -30.44 23.96 -5.80
CA ASP A 83 -30.44 22.87 -4.84
C ASP A 83 -30.84 23.35 -3.43
N TYR A 84 -30.98 22.43 -2.48
CA TYR A 84 -31.32 22.78 -1.08
C TYR A 84 -30.20 22.38 -0.13
N THR A 85 -30.03 23.13 0.96
CA THR A 85 -29.04 22.80 1.98
C THR A 85 -29.44 21.52 2.71
N ARG A 86 -28.51 20.58 2.86
CA ARG A 86 -28.68 19.35 3.65
C ARG A 86 -28.42 19.64 5.13
N THR A 87 -28.92 18.80 6.02
CA THR A 87 -28.59 18.86 7.45
C THR A 87 -27.15 18.38 7.63
N PRO A 88 -26.23 19.23 8.15
CA PRO A 88 -24.87 18.79 8.46
C PRO A 88 -24.88 17.60 9.42
N GLN A 89 -23.92 16.69 9.23
CA GLN A 89 -23.79 15.50 10.06
C GLN A 89 -22.40 15.45 10.71
N PRO A 90 -22.28 14.93 11.96
CA PRO A 90 -20.99 14.64 12.54
C PRO A 90 -20.26 13.59 11.72
N ILE A 91 -18.97 13.79 11.45
CA ILE A 91 -18.17 12.85 10.65
C ILE A 91 -18.16 11.46 11.28
N SER A 92 -18.11 11.33 12.61
CA SER A 92 -18.12 10.03 13.31
C SER A 92 -19.50 9.37 13.40
N LYS A 93 -20.56 10.02 12.93
CA LYS A 93 -21.95 9.51 12.98
C LYS A 93 -22.66 9.64 11.63
N PRO A 94 -22.11 9.05 10.55
CA PRO A 94 -22.74 9.13 9.25
C PRO A 94 -24.09 8.41 9.27
N SER A 95 -25.06 9.02 8.60
CA SER A 95 -26.41 8.51 8.50
C SER A 95 -27.02 8.89 7.16
N ILE A 96 -28.04 8.12 6.76
CA ILE A 96 -28.83 8.44 5.56
C ILE A 96 -29.33 9.89 5.67
N ASP A 97 -29.06 10.70 4.66
CA ASP A 97 -29.61 12.04 4.58
C ASP A 97 -31.14 12.00 4.51
N LYS A 98 -31.79 12.65 5.49
CA LYS A 98 -33.25 12.73 5.63
C LYS A 98 -33.76 14.15 5.45
N THR A 99 -32.93 15.07 4.97
CA THR A 99 -33.34 16.45 4.79
C THR A 99 -34.40 16.56 3.70
N GLU A 100 -35.57 17.06 4.08
CA GLU A 100 -36.65 17.38 3.14
C GLU A 100 -36.64 18.88 2.82
N LYS A 101 -37.03 19.22 1.59
CA LYS A 101 -37.28 20.61 1.20
C LYS A 101 -38.36 21.21 2.10
N ASP A 102 -38.16 22.46 2.52
CA ASP A 102 -39.21 23.22 3.16
C ASP A 102 -40.27 23.61 2.12
N TRP A 103 -41.31 22.78 2.01
CA TRP A 103 -42.41 22.98 1.08
C TRP A 103 -43.20 24.27 1.31
N SER A 104 -43.04 24.95 2.45
CA SER A 104 -43.61 26.29 2.64
C SER A 104 -42.90 27.34 1.79
N ILE A 105 -41.59 27.19 1.55
CA ILE A 105 -40.80 28.03 0.65
C ILE A 105 -41.00 27.55 -0.80
N TYR A 106 -40.85 26.26 -1.06
CA TYR A 106 -40.88 25.71 -2.42
C TYR A 106 -42.24 25.79 -3.13
N ASN A 107 -43.35 25.92 -2.39
CA ASN A 107 -44.67 26.18 -2.96
C ASN A 107 -45.06 27.68 -2.97
N SER A 108 -44.21 28.55 -2.43
CA SER A 108 -44.46 29.99 -2.40
C SER A 108 -43.98 30.64 -3.69
N ASN A 109 -44.86 31.39 -4.36
CA ASN A 109 -44.49 32.20 -5.53
C ASN A 109 -43.92 33.56 -5.09
N GLU A 110 -42.96 33.54 -4.18
CA GLU A 110 -42.27 34.71 -3.63
C GLU A 110 -40.76 34.47 -3.74
N TYR A 111 -39.97 35.55 -3.73
CA TYR A 111 -38.51 35.44 -3.71
C TYR A 111 -37.99 35.11 -2.30
N TYR A 112 -37.00 34.22 -2.23
CA TYR A 112 -36.28 33.83 -1.02
C TYR A 112 -34.79 34.22 -1.12
N PRO A 113 -34.16 34.71 -0.04
CA PRO A 113 -34.78 35.12 1.23
C PRO A 113 -35.59 36.41 1.08
N ILE A 114 -36.63 36.59 1.90
CA ILE A 114 -37.47 37.80 1.88
C ILE A 114 -36.71 39.01 2.40
N GLN A 115 -35.90 38.82 3.44
CA GLN A 115 -35.10 39.89 4.03
C GLN A 115 -33.91 40.26 3.13
N ASP A 116 -33.57 41.54 3.12
CA ASP A 116 -32.50 42.09 2.28
C ASP A 116 -31.15 42.11 2.99
N TYR A 117 -31.16 42.31 4.31
CA TYR A 117 -29.98 42.22 5.15
C TYR A 117 -30.35 41.84 6.58
N LYS A 118 -29.35 41.43 7.37
CA LYS A 118 -29.45 41.14 8.80
C LYS A 118 -28.24 41.73 9.51
N ILE A 119 -28.48 42.60 10.50
CA ILE A 119 -27.44 43.10 11.41
C ILE A 119 -27.20 42.02 12.46
N LEU A 120 -25.94 41.62 12.63
CA LEU A 120 -25.53 40.58 13.57
C LEU A 120 -25.08 41.15 14.92
N GLY A 121 -24.52 42.35 14.91
CA GLY A 121 -24.01 43.02 16.11
C GLY A 121 -22.71 43.74 15.81
N THR A 122 -22.11 44.30 16.86
CA THR A 122 -20.78 44.91 16.80
C THR A 122 -19.81 44.05 17.59
N GLN A 123 -18.71 43.66 16.96
CA GLN A 123 -17.59 42.95 17.58
C GLN A 123 -16.37 43.87 17.58
N GLN A 124 -15.37 43.58 18.40
CA GLN A 124 -14.13 44.34 18.43
C GLN A 124 -13.00 43.49 17.83
N TYR A 125 -12.08 44.14 17.13
CA TYR A 125 -10.85 43.53 16.62
C TYR A 125 -9.71 44.47 16.94
N LYS A 126 -8.83 44.10 17.88
CA LYS A 126 -7.64 44.90 18.24
C LYS A 126 -7.93 46.39 18.53
N GLY A 127 -9.08 46.64 19.18
CA GLY A 127 -9.57 47.99 19.53
C GLY A 127 -10.41 48.70 18.46
N TYR A 128 -10.63 48.09 17.29
CA TYR A 128 -11.51 48.58 16.21
C TYR A 128 -12.90 47.96 16.32
N ASN A 129 -13.98 48.75 16.18
CA ASN A 129 -15.34 48.21 16.27
C ASN A 129 -15.86 47.87 14.88
N LEU A 130 -16.10 46.58 14.65
CA LEU A 130 -16.62 46.03 13.41
C LEU A 130 -18.12 45.77 13.56
N LEU A 131 -18.93 46.45 12.76
CA LEU A 131 -20.34 46.13 12.59
C LEU A 131 -20.47 44.98 11.59
N LEU A 132 -21.02 43.85 12.03
CA LEU A 132 -21.20 42.66 11.20
C LEU A 132 -22.61 42.64 10.61
N VAL A 133 -22.71 42.55 9.27
CA VAL A 133 -23.96 42.58 8.52
C VAL A 133 -23.95 41.50 7.44
N ASN A 134 -25.00 40.69 7.34
CA ASN A 134 -25.18 39.79 6.20
C ASN A 134 -26.16 40.42 5.22
N VAL A 135 -25.75 40.59 3.95
CA VAL A 135 -26.60 41.13 2.88
C VAL A 135 -26.98 40.02 1.90
N TYR A 136 -28.22 40.00 1.43
CA TYR A 136 -28.78 38.94 0.59
C TYR A 136 -29.07 39.44 -0.83
N PRO A 137 -28.05 39.60 -1.71
CA PRO A 137 -28.25 40.11 -3.06
C PRO A 137 -28.85 39.08 -4.02
N TYR A 138 -28.71 37.78 -3.74
CA TYR A 138 -29.29 36.71 -4.54
C TYR A 138 -30.66 36.31 -4.01
N LYS A 139 -31.65 36.26 -4.90
CA LYS A 139 -33.05 35.99 -4.59
C LYS A 139 -33.59 34.93 -5.54
N TYR A 140 -34.10 33.82 -4.99
CA TYR A 140 -34.65 32.72 -5.79
C TYR A 140 -36.15 32.55 -5.57
N ASN A 141 -36.91 32.43 -6.65
CA ASN A 141 -38.31 32.06 -6.60
C ASN A 141 -38.48 30.62 -7.11
N PRO A 142 -38.82 29.66 -6.23
CA PRO A 142 -38.86 28.23 -6.57
C PRO A 142 -40.03 27.83 -7.47
N VAL A 143 -41.11 28.62 -7.52
CA VAL A 143 -42.28 28.35 -8.36
C VAL A 143 -42.04 28.79 -9.81
N THR A 144 -41.47 29.98 -10.00
CA THR A 144 -41.14 30.52 -11.33
C THR A 144 -39.78 30.04 -11.85
N LYS A 145 -38.92 29.49 -10.97
CA LYS A 145 -37.55 29.09 -11.27
C LYS A 145 -36.69 30.26 -11.74
N HIS A 146 -36.90 31.40 -11.09
CA HIS A 146 -36.23 32.66 -11.35
C HIS A 146 -35.17 32.89 -10.29
N LEU A 147 -33.91 33.05 -10.69
CA LEU A 147 -32.83 33.54 -9.84
C LEU A 147 -32.52 34.99 -10.23
N GLN A 148 -32.77 35.89 -9.29
CA GLN A 148 -32.51 37.33 -9.38
C GLN A 148 -31.27 37.69 -8.58
N TRP A 149 -30.49 38.64 -9.07
CA TRP A 149 -29.46 39.34 -8.28
C TRP A 149 -29.31 40.78 -8.75
N VAL A 150 -28.61 41.59 -7.97
CA VAL A 150 -28.16 42.93 -8.37
C VAL A 150 -26.67 42.92 -8.62
N SER A 151 -26.16 43.77 -9.52
CA SER A 151 -24.71 43.85 -9.79
C SER A 151 -23.94 44.69 -8.75
N ASN A 152 -24.64 45.48 -7.94
CA ASN A 152 -24.04 46.28 -6.87
C ASN A 152 -25.01 46.54 -5.71
N VAL A 153 -24.44 46.68 -4.52
CA VAL A 153 -25.10 47.06 -3.28
C VAL A 153 -24.40 48.31 -2.73
N GLU A 154 -25.17 49.34 -2.43
CA GLU A 154 -24.69 50.55 -1.76
C GLU A 154 -25.02 50.48 -0.26
N VAL A 155 -23.99 50.62 0.56
CA VAL A 155 -24.05 50.55 2.02
C VAL A 155 -23.85 51.95 2.59
N SER A 156 -24.84 52.46 3.32
CA SER A 156 -24.81 53.76 3.98
C SER A 156 -25.19 53.61 5.45
N PHE A 157 -24.47 54.28 6.35
CA PHE A 157 -24.75 54.19 7.78
C PHE A 157 -24.58 55.53 8.49
N GLU A 158 -25.31 55.70 9.59
CA GLU A 158 -25.23 56.85 10.51
C GLU A 158 -24.78 56.35 11.88
N THR A 159 -23.94 57.14 12.55
CA THR A 159 -23.39 56.81 13.86
C THR A 159 -23.66 57.91 14.89
N VAL A 160 -23.62 57.51 16.16
CA VAL A 160 -23.77 58.39 17.32
C VAL A 160 -22.67 58.13 18.33
N VAL A 161 -22.17 59.21 18.95
CA VAL A 161 -21.15 59.13 20.00
C VAL A 161 -21.64 58.31 21.19
N GLU A 162 -20.85 57.33 21.59
CA GLU A 162 -21.07 56.53 22.80
C GLU A 162 -20.11 56.93 23.91
N SER A 163 -20.67 57.29 25.06
CA SER A 163 -19.88 57.76 26.21
C SER A 163 -18.95 56.65 26.72
N GLY A 164 -17.65 56.93 26.75
CA GLY A 164 -16.62 56.01 27.27
C GLY A 164 -16.04 55.04 26.24
N LEU A 165 -16.73 54.81 25.11
CA LEU A 165 -16.29 53.85 24.09
C LEU A 165 -14.91 54.20 23.52
N ARG A 166 -14.65 55.48 23.28
CA ARG A 166 -13.35 55.96 22.77
C ARG A 166 -12.19 55.58 23.70
N GLU A 167 -12.40 55.63 25.02
CA GLU A 167 -11.37 55.30 26.01
C GLU A 167 -11.11 53.78 26.04
N ILE A 168 -12.19 52.99 25.99
CA ILE A 168 -12.11 51.52 25.90
C ILE A 168 -11.33 51.10 24.64
N GLN A 169 -11.74 51.62 23.48
CA GLN A 169 -11.06 51.38 22.20
C GLN A 169 -9.59 51.79 22.28
N ASN A 170 -9.31 53.00 22.79
CA ASN A 170 -7.94 53.50 22.91
C ASN A 170 -7.03 52.58 23.75
N ASN A 171 -7.57 51.97 24.79
CA ASN A 171 -6.80 51.07 25.67
C ASN A 171 -6.43 49.75 24.99
N LYS A 172 -7.22 49.29 24.00
CA LYS A 172 -6.99 48.03 23.28
C LYS A 172 -6.44 48.19 21.86
N LEU A 173 -6.36 49.44 21.39
CA LEU A 173 -6.00 49.77 20.02
C LEU A 173 -4.55 49.40 19.69
N ILE A 174 -4.34 48.54 18.69
CA ILE A 174 -3.03 48.27 18.07
C ILE A 174 -3.00 48.94 16.69
N GLN A 175 -2.00 49.80 16.45
CA GLN A 175 -1.83 50.50 15.18
C GLN A 175 -0.47 50.18 14.57
N ASN A 176 -0.36 49.01 13.95
CA ASN A 176 0.80 48.59 13.17
C ASN A 176 0.41 48.27 11.71
N SER A 177 1.41 48.04 10.86
CA SER A 177 1.22 47.77 9.43
C SER A 177 0.45 46.47 9.18
N GLU A 178 0.64 45.44 10.01
CA GLU A 178 -0.08 44.17 9.93
C GLU A 178 -1.57 44.32 10.22
N THR A 179 -1.91 44.99 11.32
CA THR A 179 -3.31 45.26 11.69
C THR A 179 -4.01 46.10 10.62
N THR A 180 -3.30 47.07 10.04
CA THR A 180 -3.84 47.88 8.93
C THR A 180 -4.14 47.02 7.70
N ARG A 181 -3.19 46.17 7.29
CA ARG A 181 -3.38 45.24 6.16
C ARG A 181 -4.53 44.27 6.40
N ALA A 182 -4.64 43.72 7.61
CA ALA A 182 -5.74 42.83 7.99
C ALA A 182 -7.10 43.56 7.89
N LEU A 183 -7.21 44.77 8.46
CA LEU A 183 -8.43 45.57 8.36
C LEU A 183 -8.79 45.88 6.90
N GLU A 184 -7.84 46.29 6.07
CA GLU A 184 -8.07 46.59 4.65
C GLU A 184 -8.63 45.39 3.86
N ARG A 185 -8.30 44.16 4.24
CA ARG A 185 -8.90 42.95 3.66
C ARG A 185 -10.30 42.67 4.21
N LEU A 186 -10.52 42.91 5.51
CA LEU A 186 -11.73 42.51 6.21
C LEU A 186 -12.91 43.47 6.03
N ILE A 187 -12.67 44.78 5.86
CA ILE A 187 -13.72 45.80 5.92
C ILE A 187 -14.04 46.44 4.58
N VAL A 188 -15.29 46.84 4.40
CA VAL A 188 -15.76 47.51 3.18
C VAL A 188 -15.39 49.00 3.08
N ASN A 189 -14.97 49.61 4.19
CA ASN A 189 -14.73 51.05 4.31
C ASN A 189 -13.35 51.39 4.93
N PRO A 190 -12.23 51.04 4.28
CA PRO A 190 -10.88 51.20 4.84
C PRO A 190 -10.48 52.64 5.17
N ASP A 191 -11.07 53.65 4.53
CA ASP A 191 -10.82 55.06 4.84
C ASP A 191 -11.12 55.42 6.32
N GLU A 192 -12.05 54.68 6.96
CA GLU A 192 -12.43 54.89 8.36
C GLU A 192 -11.37 54.43 9.37
N ILE A 193 -10.34 53.68 8.94
CA ILE A 193 -9.18 53.33 9.79
C ILE A 193 -8.52 54.61 10.32
N SER A 194 -8.49 55.67 9.50
CA SER A 194 -7.91 56.97 9.87
C SER A 194 -8.66 57.70 11.00
N SER A 195 -9.89 57.28 11.32
CA SER A 195 -10.67 57.83 12.45
C SER A 195 -10.11 57.37 13.82
N TYR A 196 -9.38 56.25 13.85
CA TYR A 196 -8.78 55.67 15.04
C TYR A 196 -7.41 56.30 15.31
N VAL A 197 -7.28 56.93 16.47
CA VAL A 197 -6.04 57.61 16.88
C VAL A 197 -5.66 57.18 18.29
N LYS A 198 -4.57 56.41 18.41
CA LYS A 198 -3.99 56.03 19.70
C LYS A 198 -3.54 57.29 20.46
N SER A 199 -4.02 57.43 21.67
CA SER A 199 -3.70 58.46 22.65
C SER A 199 -2.99 57.83 23.84
N SER A 200 -2.25 58.62 24.61
CA SER A 200 -1.50 58.13 25.78
C SER A 200 -2.41 57.38 26.76
N VAL A 201 -2.12 56.09 26.98
CA VAL A 201 -2.80 55.25 27.97
C VAL A 201 -2.07 55.37 29.30
N SER A 202 -2.81 55.53 30.41
CA SER A 202 -2.21 55.44 31.74
C SER A 202 -2.11 53.96 32.14
N SER A 203 -0.89 53.45 32.29
CA SER A 203 -0.68 52.10 32.81
C SER A 203 -0.91 52.05 34.33
N SER A 204 -1.72 51.10 34.79
CA SER A 204 -1.66 50.64 36.18
C SER A 204 -0.45 49.74 36.33
N ARG A 205 0.35 49.92 37.39
CA ARG A 205 1.38 48.94 37.74
C ARG A 205 0.73 47.80 38.51
N THR A 206 0.53 46.68 37.83
CA THR A 206 0.05 45.38 38.36
C THR A 206 1.17 44.35 38.22
N LEU A 207 0.84 43.07 38.01
CA LEU A 207 1.79 42.00 37.71
C LEU A 207 2.55 42.25 36.39
N VAL A 208 1.95 43.00 35.47
CA VAL A 208 2.51 43.33 34.16
C VAL A 208 3.28 44.65 34.21
N ASP A 209 4.54 44.66 33.77
CA ASP A 209 5.38 45.87 33.72
C ASP A 209 5.43 46.47 32.30
N PRO A 210 4.86 47.67 32.05
CA PRO A 210 5.00 48.34 30.76
C PRO A 210 6.44 48.75 30.40
N GLY A 211 7.38 48.68 31.36
CA GLY A 211 8.81 48.90 31.12
C GLY A 211 9.54 47.68 30.55
N ASP A 212 8.90 46.52 30.54
CA ASP A 212 9.43 45.26 30.03
C ASP A 212 8.34 44.52 29.23
N PRO A 213 7.95 45.02 28.03
CA PRO A 213 6.90 44.42 27.24
C PRO A 213 7.38 43.16 26.49
N CYS A 214 6.45 42.25 26.20
CA CYS A 214 6.71 41.06 25.39
C CYS A 214 5.54 40.75 24.45
N SER A 215 5.86 40.08 23.34
CA SER A 215 4.92 39.64 22.31
C SER A 215 4.32 38.27 22.60
N LEU A 216 5.00 37.45 23.42
CA LEU A 216 4.53 36.14 23.87
C LEU A 216 4.57 36.06 25.40
N ILE A 217 3.48 35.57 26.00
CA ILE A 217 3.46 35.16 27.41
C ILE A 217 3.19 33.67 27.55
N ILE A 218 3.85 33.05 28.52
CA ILE A 218 3.63 31.66 28.91
C ILE A 218 3.00 31.65 30.30
N ILE A 219 1.86 31.00 30.44
CA ILE A 219 1.18 30.84 31.74
C ILE A 219 1.35 29.39 32.18
N THR A 220 2.02 29.16 33.31
CA THR A 220 2.32 27.80 33.83
C THR A 220 2.32 27.77 35.37
N ASP A 221 2.51 26.60 35.97
CA ASP A 221 2.63 26.45 37.43
C ASP A 221 4.09 26.59 37.91
N GLU A 222 4.28 26.68 39.24
CA GLU A 222 5.63 26.78 39.84
C GLU A 222 6.48 25.51 39.62
N THR A 223 5.85 24.35 39.39
CA THR A 223 6.52 23.06 39.21
C THR A 223 7.17 22.97 37.83
N ARG A 224 6.50 23.48 36.78
CA ARG A 224 6.91 23.39 35.38
C ARG A 224 7.76 24.58 34.94
N LEU A 225 7.81 25.66 35.74
CA LEU A 225 8.67 26.82 35.50
C LEU A 225 10.11 26.46 35.06
N PRO A 226 10.83 25.50 35.68
CA PRO A 226 12.19 25.16 35.27
C PRO A 226 12.28 24.63 33.83
N TYR A 227 11.25 23.93 33.35
CA TYR A 227 11.24 23.27 32.03
C TYR A 227 11.27 24.28 30.88
N PHE A 228 10.69 25.46 31.09
CA PHE A 228 10.62 26.51 30.06
C PHE A 228 11.87 27.40 29.95
N SER A 229 12.86 27.26 30.84
CA SER A 229 13.98 28.22 30.90
C SER A 229 14.77 28.26 29.58
N GLU A 230 15.14 27.10 29.05
CA GLU A 230 15.85 26.97 27.77
C GLU A 230 14.96 27.38 26.59
N PHE A 231 13.68 27.00 26.64
CA PHE A 231 12.71 27.36 25.62
C PHE A 231 12.52 28.87 25.48
N VAL A 232 12.47 29.61 26.60
CA VAL A 232 12.37 31.07 26.59
C VAL A 232 13.64 31.72 26.05
N ASP A 233 14.82 31.24 26.47
CA ASP A 233 16.09 31.75 25.94
C ASP A 233 16.19 31.51 24.42
N TRP A 234 15.74 30.34 23.95
CA TRP A 234 15.64 30.00 22.54
C TRP A 234 14.63 30.86 21.79
N LYS A 235 13.46 31.17 22.38
CA LYS A 235 12.50 32.10 21.77
C LYS A 235 13.05 33.50 21.60
N ILE A 236 13.74 33.99 22.63
CA ILE A 236 14.37 35.32 22.60
C ILE A 236 15.48 35.37 21.55
N SER A 237 16.26 34.29 21.37
CA SER A 237 17.30 34.24 20.32
C SER A 237 16.70 34.24 18.91
N HIS A 238 15.47 33.76 18.74
CA HIS A 238 14.70 33.79 17.49
C HIS A 238 13.79 35.02 17.34
N GLY A 239 14.01 36.06 18.16
CA GLY A 239 13.33 37.35 18.02
C GLY A 239 11.91 37.41 18.61
N VAL A 240 11.46 36.36 19.31
CA VAL A 240 10.17 36.33 19.99
C VAL A 240 10.37 36.72 21.46
N SER A 241 10.08 37.98 21.79
CA SER A 241 10.15 38.46 23.18
C SER A 241 9.14 37.71 24.06
N THR A 242 9.63 37.03 25.09
CA THR A 242 8.84 36.04 25.84
C THR A 242 9.00 36.20 27.35
N GLN A 243 7.90 36.10 28.10
CA GLN A 243 7.90 36.07 29.57
C GLN A 243 7.02 34.95 30.13
N ILE A 244 7.39 34.44 31.31
CA ILE A 244 6.62 33.42 32.04
C ILE A 244 5.90 34.07 33.22
N TYR A 245 4.63 33.73 33.39
CA TYR A 245 3.80 34.12 34.52
C TYR A 245 3.23 32.89 35.22
N LEU A 246 3.32 32.87 36.55
CA LEU A 246 2.84 31.76 37.35
C LEU A 246 1.34 31.88 37.62
N THR A 247 0.63 30.76 37.51
CA THR A 247 -0.80 30.67 37.89
C THR A 247 -1.05 31.15 39.31
N THR A 248 -0.14 30.86 40.25
CA THR A 248 -0.23 31.31 41.65
C THR A 248 -0.24 32.83 41.79
N ASP A 249 0.59 33.55 41.02
CA ASP A 249 0.63 35.01 41.03
C ASP A 249 -0.64 35.59 40.39
N VAL A 250 -1.05 35.03 39.24
CA VAL A 250 -2.29 35.42 38.56
C VAL A 250 -3.51 35.25 39.47
N TYR A 251 -3.61 34.12 40.17
CA TYR A 251 -4.76 33.82 41.03
C TYR A 251 -4.85 34.71 42.28
N ASN A 252 -3.71 35.25 42.72
CA ASN A 252 -3.62 36.14 43.88
C ASN A 252 -3.90 37.60 43.50
N ASP A 253 -3.43 38.05 42.33
CA ASP A 253 -3.45 39.47 41.94
C ASP A 253 -4.68 39.86 41.11
N TYR A 254 -5.34 38.90 40.44
CA TYR A 254 -6.50 39.16 39.59
C TYR A 254 -7.80 38.65 40.21
N THR A 255 -8.86 39.44 40.10
CA THR A 255 -10.21 39.04 40.53
C THR A 255 -10.97 38.35 39.40
N GLY A 256 -11.79 37.36 39.73
CA GLY A 256 -12.66 36.65 38.79
C GLY A 256 -13.59 35.69 39.53
N VAL A 257 -14.66 35.22 38.89
CA VAL A 257 -15.61 34.26 39.49
C VAL A 257 -14.96 32.89 39.71
N ASN A 258 -14.03 32.52 38.83
CA ASN A 258 -13.24 31.28 38.83
C ASN A 258 -11.85 31.56 38.26
N ASP A 259 -10.96 30.57 38.31
CA ASP A 259 -9.55 30.73 37.93
C ASP A 259 -9.37 30.99 36.42
N GLN A 260 -10.23 30.41 35.57
CA GLN A 260 -10.29 30.72 34.13
C GLN A 260 -10.56 32.22 33.89
N GLN A 261 -11.49 32.83 34.63
CA GLN A 261 -11.74 34.27 34.51
C GLN A 261 -10.56 35.11 35.00
N LYS A 262 -9.85 34.67 36.04
CA LYS A 262 -8.64 35.37 36.52
C LYS A 262 -7.54 35.34 35.46
N ILE A 263 -7.31 34.20 34.81
CA ILE A 263 -6.37 34.07 33.68
C ILE A 263 -6.77 35.00 32.55
N LYS A 264 -8.04 34.97 32.11
CA LYS A 264 -8.52 35.89 31.06
C LYS A 264 -8.33 37.35 31.44
N ASN A 265 -8.64 37.74 32.68
CA ASN A 265 -8.46 39.12 33.15
C ASN A 265 -6.98 39.54 33.22
N PHE A 266 -6.08 38.62 33.53
CA PHE A 266 -4.64 38.84 33.43
C PHE A 266 -4.20 39.05 31.98
N ILE A 267 -4.65 38.21 31.05
CA ILE A 267 -4.36 38.36 29.62
C ILE A 267 -4.88 39.71 29.09
N ILE A 268 -6.09 40.13 29.49
CA ILE A 268 -6.65 41.45 29.14
C ILE A 268 -5.75 42.59 29.65
N ASP A 269 -5.24 42.48 30.88
CA ASP A 269 -4.34 43.48 31.46
C ASP A 269 -2.99 43.52 30.73
N ALA A 270 -2.42 42.36 30.40
CA ALA A 270 -1.20 42.25 29.62
C ALA A 270 -1.36 42.85 28.22
N TYR A 271 -2.42 42.45 27.50
CA TYR A 271 -2.77 42.99 26.19
C TYR A 271 -2.95 44.51 26.22
N THR A 272 -3.74 45.01 27.17
CA THR A 272 -4.01 46.46 27.32
C THR A 272 -2.72 47.23 27.62
N THR A 273 -1.89 46.71 28.53
CA THR A 273 -0.64 47.34 28.95
C THR A 273 0.38 47.38 27.82
N PHE A 274 0.58 46.26 27.12
CA PHE A 274 1.56 46.16 26.04
C PHE A 274 1.11 46.84 24.75
N SER A 275 -0.20 47.01 24.50
CA SER A 275 -0.72 47.81 23.38
C SER A 275 -0.27 49.28 23.39
N ALA A 276 0.22 49.79 24.53
CA ALA A 276 0.75 51.13 24.69
C ALA A 276 2.27 51.22 24.39
N THR A 277 2.90 50.10 24.01
CA THR A 277 4.33 49.96 23.75
C THR A 277 4.60 49.61 22.29
N ASP A 278 5.88 49.57 21.90
CA ASP A 278 6.30 49.14 20.55
C ASP A 278 6.29 47.61 20.38
N THR A 279 5.95 46.85 21.43
CA THR A 279 5.88 45.38 21.46
C THR A 279 4.52 44.96 22.03
N PRO A 280 3.44 44.99 21.23
CA PRO A 280 2.13 44.54 21.68
C PRO A 280 2.12 43.03 21.96
N LEU A 281 1.19 42.57 22.81
CA LEU A 281 0.96 41.15 23.03
C LEU A 281 0.30 40.55 21.78
N GLU A 282 0.87 39.45 21.28
CA GLU A 282 0.38 38.75 20.09
C GLU A 282 0.03 37.30 20.38
N PHE A 283 0.78 36.66 21.30
CA PHE A 283 0.70 35.22 21.55
C PHE A 283 0.56 34.90 23.04
N VAL A 284 -0.18 33.83 23.33
CA VAL A 284 -0.28 33.21 24.66
C VAL A 284 -0.06 31.70 24.53
N ILE A 285 0.86 31.17 25.33
CA ILE A 285 0.98 29.74 25.57
C ILE A 285 0.34 29.39 26.91
N LEU A 286 -0.63 28.47 26.86
CA LEU A 286 -1.13 27.75 28.02
C LEU A 286 -0.16 26.59 28.28
N GLY A 287 0.77 26.81 29.22
CA GLY A 287 1.95 25.98 29.44
C GLY A 287 1.70 24.80 30.37
N GLY A 288 0.86 23.87 29.92
CA GLY A 288 0.51 22.64 30.61
C GLY A 288 -0.87 22.15 30.20
N ASP A 289 -1.15 20.89 30.52
CA ASP A 289 -2.43 20.27 30.26
C ASP A 289 -3.58 20.83 31.12
N ASP A 290 -4.77 20.25 31.02
CA ASP A 290 -5.99 20.76 31.63
C ASP A 290 -6.00 20.76 33.16
N GLU A 291 -5.28 19.83 33.81
CA GLU A 291 -5.09 19.85 35.26
C GLU A 291 -4.11 20.94 35.72
N ILE A 292 -3.27 21.46 34.81
CA ILE A 292 -2.27 22.50 35.10
C ILE A 292 -2.86 23.88 34.79
N ILE A 293 -3.40 24.05 33.57
CA ILE A 293 -4.03 25.28 33.09
C ILE A 293 -5.51 25.02 32.79
N PRO A 294 -6.43 25.59 33.59
CA PRO A 294 -7.83 25.20 33.56
C PRO A 294 -8.52 25.55 32.24
N ILE A 295 -9.34 24.63 31.74
CA ILE A 295 -10.19 24.83 30.55
C ILE A 295 -11.39 25.73 30.88
N ARG A 296 -11.79 26.56 29.92
CA ARG A 296 -13.16 27.11 29.87
C ARG A 296 -14.04 26.22 29.00
N THR A 297 -15.16 25.77 29.56
CA THR A 297 -16.21 25.10 28.79
C THR A 297 -17.32 26.06 28.37
N VAL A 298 -17.97 25.78 27.24
CA VAL A 298 -19.08 26.56 26.68
C VAL A 298 -20.28 25.70 26.30
N TYR A 299 -21.45 26.35 26.26
CA TYR A 299 -22.71 25.77 25.82
C TYR A 299 -22.93 26.01 24.33
N ILE A 300 -23.27 24.96 23.60
CA ILE A 300 -23.64 25.06 22.18
C ILE A 300 -24.73 24.06 21.80
N ASN A 301 -25.75 24.55 21.10
CA ASN A 301 -26.85 23.74 20.60
C ASN A 301 -27.11 24.05 19.14
N THR A 302 -26.97 23.02 18.29
CA THR A 302 -27.20 23.12 16.84
C THR A 302 -28.67 23.33 16.46
N GLY A 303 -29.60 23.12 17.40
CA GLY A 303 -31.04 23.19 17.16
C GLY A 303 -31.65 21.96 16.47
N ASN A 304 -30.82 20.98 16.08
CA ASN A 304 -31.21 19.77 15.34
C ASN A 304 -30.86 18.46 16.08
N GLY A 305 -30.83 18.50 17.42
CA GLY A 305 -30.63 17.31 18.26
C GLY A 305 -29.20 17.06 18.72
N THR A 306 -28.24 17.93 18.34
CA THR A 306 -26.85 17.89 18.85
C THR A 306 -26.61 19.09 19.76
N LEU A 307 -26.28 18.79 21.02
CA LEU A 307 -26.08 19.71 22.14
C LEU A 307 -24.80 19.28 22.87
N ASP A 308 -23.93 20.23 23.17
CA ASP A 308 -22.87 20.09 24.18
C ASP A 308 -23.04 21.20 25.22
N GLU A 309 -23.10 20.80 26.50
CA GLU A 309 -23.26 21.73 27.62
C GLU A 309 -21.90 22.17 28.20
N ASN A 310 -20.81 21.47 27.86
CA ASN A 310 -19.50 21.64 28.45
C ASN A 310 -18.36 21.49 27.42
N MET A 311 -18.48 22.09 26.24
CA MET A 311 -17.45 21.99 25.20
C MET A 311 -16.19 22.78 25.59
N PRO A 312 -14.98 22.18 25.62
CA PRO A 312 -13.71 22.88 25.80
C PRO A 312 -13.48 23.93 24.72
N CYS A 313 -13.09 25.14 25.13
CA CYS A 313 -12.93 26.26 24.22
C CYS A 313 -11.80 27.19 24.67
N ASP A 314 -10.58 26.93 24.18
CA ASP A 314 -9.42 27.81 24.43
C ASP A 314 -9.53 29.16 23.70
N ALA A 315 -10.43 29.30 22.71
CA ALA A 315 -10.77 30.59 22.08
C ALA A 315 -11.30 31.62 23.10
N TYR A 316 -11.79 31.16 24.25
CA TYR A 316 -12.17 32.03 25.36
C TYR A 316 -11.01 32.93 25.83
N TYR A 317 -9.78 32.42 25.76
CA TYR A 317 -8.57 33.15 26.15
C TYR A 317 -8.01 34.05 25.04
N SER A 318 -8.45 33.87 23.79
CA SER A 318 -8.04 34.71 22.65
C SER A 318 -8.98 35.88 22.39
N CYS A 319 -10.28 35.71 22.70
CA CYS A 319 -11.32 36.72 22.52
C CYS A 319 -11.44 37.54 23.81
N LEU A 320 -10.85 38.73 23.83
CA LEU A 320 -10.59 39.54 25.02
C LEU A 320 -11.69 40.60 25.28
N ASP A 321 -12.74 40.60 24.48
CA ASP A 321 -13.89 41.49 24.56
C ASP A 321 -15.15 40.77 25.05
N ASN A 322 -16.20 41.57 25.30
CA ASN A 322 -17.49 41.21 25.91
C ASN A 322 -17.40 40.26 27.13
N ASP A 323 -18.55 39.88 27.68
CA ASP A 323 -18.61 38.86 28.72
C ASP A 323 -19.17 37.58 28.12
N TRP A 324 -18.48 36.46 28.30
CA TRP A 324 -18.91 35.17 27.80
C TRP A 324 -20.01 34.54 28.66
N ASP A 325 -20.35 35.13 29.81
CA ASP A 325 -21.58 34.90 30.61
C ASP A 325 -22.33 36.25 30.77
N GLY A 326 -22.56 36.93 29.65
CA GLY A 326 -23.14 38.27 29.62
C GLY A 326 -24.51 38.40 30.29
N ASN A 327 -25.26 37.30 30.41
CA ASN A 327 -26.53 37.26 31.13
C ASN A 327 -26.40 36.86 32.63
N GLY A 328 -25.24 36.37 33.06
CA GLY A 328 -24.89 36.09 34.45
C GLY A 328 -25.58 34.86 35.05
N ASN A 329 -25.92 33.86 34.22
CA ASN A 329 -26.57 32.62 34.65
C ASN A 329 -25.57 31.47 34.88
N GLY A 330 -24.29 31.67 34.60
CA GLY A 330 -23.22 30.67 34.74
C GLY A 330 -23.16 29.64 33.61
N VAL A 331 -23.85 29.88 32.50
CA VAL A 331 -23.75 29.15 31.24
C VAL A 331 -22.97 30.04 30.29
N TYR A 332 -21.80 29.59 29.85
CA TYR A 332 -20.89 30.41 29.06
C TYR A 332 -21.09 30.13 27.56
N GLY A 333 -20.97 31.15 26.72
CA GLY A 333 -20.93 30.98 25.25
C GLY A 333 -22.31 30.90 24.59
N GLU A 334 -23.42 31.05 25.33
CA GLU A 334 -24.74 30.97 24.71
C GLU A 334 -25.04 32.23 23.87
N VAL A 335 -25.95 32.10 22.89
CA VAL A 335 -26.35 33.24 22.03
C VAL A 335 -26.86 34.43 22.86
N ALA A 336 -27.44 34.17 24.05
CA ALA A 336 -27.97 35.19 24.94
C ALA A 336 -26.90 36.06 25.62
N ASP A 337 -25.63 35.64 25.58
CA ASP A 337 -24.52 36.34 26.24
C ASP A 337 -23.89 37.44 25.38
N ASP A 338 -24.22 37.52 24.08
CA ASP A 338 -23.57 38.43 23.13
C ASP A 338 -22.03 38.23 23.08
N VAL A 339 -21.66 36.96 22.97
CA VAL A 339 -20.27 36.48 23.05
C VAL A 339 -19.38 37.12 22.00
N ASP A 340 -18.16 37.44 22.43
CA ASP A 340 -17.08 37.84 21.55
C ASP A 340 -16.51 36.62 20.81
N LEU A 341 -16.52 36.67 19.48
CA LEU A 341 -16.03 35.61 18.59
C LEU A 341 -14.85 36.07 17.72
N ILE A 342 -14.28 37.24 17.99
CA ILE A 342 -13.13 37.75 17.25
C ILE A 342 -11.92 37.70 18.17
N PRO A 343 -10.90 36.88 17.86
CA PRO A 343 -9.70 36.82 18.69
C PRO A 343 -8.80 38.06 18.50
N GLU A 344 -8.32 38.65 19.60
CA GLU A 344 -7.29 39.71 19.60
C GLU A 344 -5.87 39.15 19.47
N ILE A 345 -5.66 37.96 20.05
CA ILE A 345 -4.36 37.30 20.19
C ILE A 345 -4.46 35.84 19.76
N ALA A 346 -3.33 35.25 19.41
CA ALA A 346 -3.22 33.83 19.12
C ALA A 346 -2.94 33.03 20.40
N VAL A 347 -3.66 31.93 20.60
CA VAL A 347 -3.51 31.03 21.76
C VAL A 347 -3.12 29.65 21.26
N GLY A 348 -2.11 29.06 21.90
CA GLY A 348 -1.78 27.65 21.77
C GLY A 348 -1.60 27.00 23.14
N ARG A 349 -1.77 25.69 23.21
CA ARG A 349 -1.61 24.90 24.44
C ARG A 349 -0.47 23.91 24.28
N ILE A 350 0.40 23.82 25.28
CA ILE A 350 1.35 22.71 25.41
C ILE A 350 0.74 21.73 26.40
N THR A 351 0.11 20.68 25.89
CA THR A 351 -0.59 19.61 26.64
C THR A 351 0.38 18.61 27.26
N ALA A 352 1.49 19.10 27.83
CA ALA A 352 2.50 18.28 28.47
C ALA A 352 2.34 18.35 29.99
N GLU A 353 2.54 17.23 30.67
CA GLU A 353 2.47 17.16 32.13
C GLU A 353 3.84 17.02 32.78
N THR A 354 4.70 16.22 32.15
CA THR A 354 5.99 15.77 32.68
C THR A 354 7.18 16.44 31.98
N GLU A 355 8.33 16.49 32.66
CA GLU A 355 9.57 17.04 32.09
C GLU A 355 9.96 16.35 30.77
N ASP A 356 9.76 15.03 30.67
CA ASP A 356 10.09 14.27 29.47
C ASP A 356 9.19 14.64 28.28
N GLU A 357 7.89 14.87 28.50
CA GLU A 357 6.95 15.33 27.47
C GLU A 357 7.30 16.74 27.00
N PHE A 358 7.55 17.66 27.93
CA PHE A 358 8.02 19.02 27.60
C PHE A 358 9.31 18.96 26.77
N ASN A 359 10.28 18.15 27.15
CA ASN A 359 11.53 18.00 26.41
C ASN A 359 11.31 17.45 25.00
N ARG A 360 10.45 16.43 24.81
CA ARG A 360 10.11 15.91 23.48
C ARG A 360 9.43 16.97 22.61
N PHE A 361 8.47 17.69 23.16
CA PHE A 361 7.79 18.79 22.49
C PHE A 361 8.77 19.89 22.06
N PHE A 362 9.64 20.34 22.97
CA PHE A 362 10.63 21.37 22.70
C PHE A 362 11.65 20.91 21.66
N ASN A 363 12.18 19.69 21.76
CA ASN A 363 13.15 19.17 20.80
C ASN A 363 12.58 19.12 19.37
N LYS A 364 11.32 18.68 19.22
CA LYS A 364 10.65 18.69 17.91
C LYS A 364 10.42 20.11 17.39
N THR A 365 10.06 21.04 18.28
CA THR A 365 9.88 22.46 17.94
C THR A 365 11.20 23.11 17.51
N TYR A 366 12.28 22.87 18.26
CA TYR A 366 13.63 23.36 17.91
C TYR A 366 14.07 22.79 16.57
N HIS A 367 13.94 21.48 16.38
CA HIS A 367 14.30 20.84 15.12
C HIS A 367 13.49 21.40 13.96
N TYR A 368 12.17 21.55 14.11
CA TYR A 368 11.34 22.14 13.06
C TYR A 368 11.82 23.54 12.70
N VAL A 369 12.13 24.40 13.66
CA VAL A 369 12.49 25.80 13.35
C VAL A 369 13.94 25.97 12.88
N ASP A 370 14.88 25.23 13.47
CA ASP A 370 16.32 25.47 13.28
C ASP A 370 16.93 24.64 12.14
N GLU A 371 16.37 23.46 11.84
CA GLU A 371 16.90 22.55 10.82
C GLU A 371 16.15 22.72 9.49
N VAL A 372 16.82 22.43 8.37
CA VAL A 372 16.22 22.46 7.02
C VAL A 372 16.23 21.05 6.46
N SER A 373 15.09 20.58 5.96
CA SER A 373 14.93 19.19 5.52
C SER A 373 14.08 19.06 4.26
N VAL A 374 14.16 17.91 3.58
CA VAL A 374 13.34 17.64 2.39
C VAL A 374 11.85 17.62 2.69
N SER A 375 11.45 17.21 3.91
CA SER A 375 10.04 17.25 4.29
C SER A 375 9.45 18.65 4.34
N ASP A 376 10.28 19.71 4.45
CA ASP A 376 9.83 21.10 4.41
C ASP A 376 9.05 21.42 3.11
N ASP A 377 9.27 20.64 2.05
CA ASP A 377 8.62 20.79 0.74
C ASP A 377 7.39 19.85 0.57
N MET A 378 7.05 19.03 1.56
CA MET A 378 6.07 17.94 1.44
C MET A 378 4.76 18.23 2.18
N VAL A 379 3.65 18.19 1.43
CA VAL A 379 2.28 18.33 1.96
C VAL A 379 1.50 17.04 1.70
N TYR A 380 0.94 16.45 2.74
CA TYR A 380 0.05 15.31 2.62
C TYR A 380 -1.42 15.70 2.81
N LYS A 381 -2.27 15.24 1.89
CA LYS A 381 -3.72 15.32 1.97
C LYS A 381 -4.30 13.94 2.24
N PHE A 382 -4.98 13.80 3.38
CA PHE A 382 -5.62 12.56 3.81
C PHE A 382 -7.14 12.67 3.70
N GLY A 383 -7.75 11.77 2.94
CA GLY A 383 -9.18 11.83 2.62
C GLY A 383 -9.87 10.46 2.74
N GLU A 384 -10.67 10.28 3.78
CA GLU A 384 -11.38 9.01 4.04
C GLU A 384 -12.78 8.97 3.40
N ASN A 385 -13.41 7.80 3.35
CA ASN A 385 -14.85 7.68 3.11
C ASN A 385 -15.62 8.25 4.31
N LEU A 386 -16.43 9.30 4.13
CA LEU A 386 -17.20 9.89 5.23
C LEU A 386 -18.60 9.28 5.35
N ASN A 387 -19.24 8.93 4.23
CA ASN A 387 -20.59 8.38 4.19
C ASN A 387 -20.82 7.64 2.85
N ASN A 388 -21.63 6.58 2.87
CA ASN A 388 -22.01 5.81 1.68
C ASN A 388 -23.42 6.16 1.14
N ASP A 389 -24.24 6.91 1.90
CA ASP A 389 -25.61 7.25 1.51
C ASP A 389 -26.01 8.67 1.96
N PRO A 390 -25.82 9.71 1.12
CA PRO A 390 -25.10 9.68 -0.15
C PRO A 390 -23.60 9.47 0.02
N LEU A 391 -22.97 8.91 -1.01
CA LEU A 391 -21.52 8.76 -1.07
C LEU A 391 -20.84 10.13 -0.90
N THR A 392 -19.94 10.23 0.07
CA THR A 392 -19.24 11.48 0.41
C THR A 392 -17.79 11.16 0.77
N TRP A 393 -16.84 11.76 0.06
CA TRP A 393 -15.42 11.50 0.23
C TRP A 393 -14.70 12.70 0.86
N GLY A 394 -13.87 12.44 1.87
CA GLY A 394 -12.95 13.44 2.41
C GLY A 394 -11.91 13.88 1.38
N GLY A 395 -11.58 13.03 0.40
CA GLY A 395 -10.72 13.41 -0.73
C GLY A 395 -11.28 14.57 -1.55
N ASP A 396 -12.62 14.69 -1.70
CA ASP A 396 -13.24 15.81 -2.41
C ASP A 396 -13.05 17.14 -1.66
N TYR A 397 -13.09 17.10 -0.32
CA TYR A 397 -12.81 18.26 0.54
C TYR A 397 -11.35 18.71 0.42
N MET A 398 -10.42 17.76 0.38
CA MET A 398 -9.00 18.05 0.23
C MET A 398 -8.66 18.61 -1.15
N ASP A 399 -9.29 18.10 -2.22
CA ASP A 399 -9.15 18.66 -3.57
C ASP A 399 -9.64 20.12 -3.63
N GLU A 400 -10.75 20.44 -2.95
CA GLU A 400 -11.26 21.81 -2.89
C GLU A 400 -10.27 22.78 -2.22
N VAL A 401 -9.58 22.36 -1.16
CA VAL A 401 -8.51 23.18 -0.55
C VAL A 401 -7.36 23.40 -1.53
N ILE A 402 -6.98 22.40 -2.33
CA ILE A 402 -5.93 22.54 -3.35
C ILE A 402 -6.35 23.56 -4.42
N ASP A 403 -7.59 23.47 -4.87
CA ASP A 403 -8.12 24.32 -5.94
C ASP A 403 -8.27 25.79 -5.50
N LEU A 404 -8.72 26.03 -4.27
CA LEU A 404 -8.96 27.37 -3.73
C LEU A 404 -7.69 28.04 -3.18
N VAL A 405 -6.67 27.26 -2.81
CA VAL A 405 -5.40 27.76 -2.29
C VAL A 405 -4.26 27.45 -3.27
N PRO A 406 -4.23 28.08 -4.46
CA PRO A 406 -3.33 27.68 -5.55
C PRO A 406 -1.85 27.85 -5.19
N ASN A 407 -1.48 28.78 -4.31
CA ASN A 407 -0.09 28.94 -3.87
C ASN A 407 0.44 27.69 -3.12
N LEU A 408 -0.45 26.88 -2.53
CA LEU A 408 -0.05 25.62 -1.88
C LEU A 408 0.60 24.64 -2.88
N GLN A 409 0.03 24.51 -4.08
CA GLN A 409 0.56 23.62 -5.13
C GLN A 409 1.67 24.26 -5.96
N GLU A 410 1.79 25.59 -5.95
CA GLU A 410 2.91 26.29 -6.59
C GLU A 410 4.20 26.17 -5.79
N ASP A 411 4.08 26.18 -4.46
CA ASP A 411 5.23 26.16 -3.56
C ASP A 411 5.63 24.74 -3.09
N TYR A 412 4.68 23.81 -2.91
CA TYR A 412 4.93 22.49 -2.28
C TYR A 412 4.60 21.30 -3.18
N HIS A 413 5.20 20.17 -2.87
CA HIS A 413 4.86 18.87 -3.43
C HIS A 413 3.72 18.22 -2.65
N ILE A 414 2.57 18.01 -3.32
CA ILE A 414 1.35 17.46 -2.71
C ILE A 414 1.27 15.95 -2.95
N PHE A 415 1.15 15.21 -1.85
CA PHE A 415 0.91 13.77 -1.81
C PHE A 415 -0.52 13.50 -1.34
N LYS A 416 -1.22 12.59 -2.02
CA LYS A 416 -2.64 12.28 -1.74
C LYS A 416 -2.78 10.83 -1.28
N LEU A 417 -3.35 10.64 -0.09
CA LEU A 417 -3.78 9.33 0.40
C LEU A 417 -5.30 9.36 0.58
N TYR A 418 -6.02 8.86 -0.43
CA TYR A 418 -7.48 8.89 -0.46
C TYR A 418 -8.07 7.47 -0.51
N ASP A 419 -9.12 7.24 0.28
CA ASP A 419 -9.86 5.97 0.27
C ASP A 419 -10.46 5.67 -1.11
N ARG A 420 -10.99 6.70 -1.80
CA ARG A 420 -11.60 6.56 -3.14
C ARG A 420 -10.61 6.09 -4.22
N GLU A 421 -9.32 6.26 -3.96
CA GLU A 421 -8.21 5.87 -4.84
C GLU A 421 -7.47 4.61 -4.35
N GLY A 422 -7.86 4.06 -3.19
CA GLY A 422 -7.22 2.90 -2.57
C GLY A 422 -5.83 3.17 -1.98
N THR A 423 -5.41 4.43 -1.89
CA THR A 423 -4.09 4.82 -1.39
C THR A 423 -4.07 5.10 0.11
N PHE A 424 -5.22 5.35 0.74
CA PHE A 424 -5.32 5.55 2.18
C PHE A 424 -5.30 4.22 2.94
N SER A 425 -4.41 4.11 3.93
CA SER A 425 -4.38 3.03 4.92
C SER A 425 -3.59 3.46 6.16
N SER A 426 -3.83 2.82 7.31
CA SER A 426 -3.03 3.07 8.53
C SER A 426 -1.54 2.86 8.30
N TYR A 427 -1.16 1.90 7.44
CA TYR A 427 0.25 1.67 7.08
C TYR A 427 0.81 2.85 6.27
N ASN A 428 0.16 3.24 5.18
CA ASN A 428 0.65 4.32 4.31
C ASN A 428 0.70 5.68 5.04
N VAL A 429 -0.24 5.96 5.95
CA VAL A 429 -0.21 7.17 6.76
C VAL A 429 0.94 7.14 7.78
N LYS A 430 1.20 5.99 8.41
CA LYS A 430 2.35 5.83 9.30
C LYS A 430 3.66 6.05 8.53
N GLU A 431 3.78 5.46 7.34
CA GLU A 431 4.96 5.62 6.49
C GLU A 431 5.13 7.07 6.02
N ALA A 432 4.04 7.77 5.66
CA ALA A 432 4.09 9.19 5.35
C ALA A 432 4.63 10.04 6.51
N ILE A 433 4.23 9.73 7.75
CA ILE A 433 4.76 10.40 8.95
C ILE A 433 6.22 10.02 9.18
N ASN A 434 6.56 8.73 9.13
CA ASN A 434 7.92 8.19 9.31
C ASN A 434 8.93 8.77 8.30
N ASN A 435 8.49 8.98 7.07
CA ASN A 435 9.28 9.58 6.01
C ASN A 435 9.47 11.10 6.19
N GLY A 436 8.82 11.74 7.16
CA GLY A 436 8.85 13.18 7.35
C GLY A 436 7.85 13.92 6.47
N VAL A 437 7.21 14.94 7.04
CA VAL A 437 6.18 15.76 6.40
C VAL A 437 6.20 17.16 6.98
N ALA A 438 6.01 18.20 6.17
CA ALA A 438 5.81 19.56 6.69
C ALA A 438 4.37 19.78 7.16
N ILE A 439 3.40 19.35 6.34
CA ILE A 439 1.98 19.66 6.54
C ILE A 439 1.14 18.42 6.27
N ILE A 440 0.28 18.07 7.22
CA ILE A 440 -0.83 17.14 7.03
C ILE A 440 -2.13 17.92 7.05
N ASN A 441 -2.99 17.71 6.06
CA ASN A 441 -4.38 18.18 6.09
C ASN A 441 -5.31 16.97 5.90
N HIS A 442 -6.27 16.84 6.81
CA HIS A 442 -7.05 15.62 6.95
C HIS A 442 -8.55 15.90 7.07
N MET A 443 -9.31 15.17 6.26
CA MET A 443 -10.77 15.02 6.37
C MET A 443 -11.14 13.54 6.40
N GLY A 444 -11.59 13.08 7.57
CA GLY A 444 -11.86 11.67 7.80
C GLY A 444 -12.38 11.35 9.20
N HIS A 445 -12.63 10.07 9.46
CA HIS A 445 -13.16 9.63 10.73
C HIS A 445 -12.10 9.75 11.84
N SER A 446 -12.53 10.20 13.00
CA SER A 446 -11.66 10.30 14.18
C SER A 446 -12.48 10.11 15.45
N ASN A 447 -11.75 9.86 16.53
CA ASN A 447 -12.24 9.90 17.90
C ASN A 447 -11.09 10.32 18.83
N GLU A 448 -11.32 10.28 20.14
CA GLU A 448 -10.36 10.64 21.19
C GLU A 448 -9.05 9.84 21.11
N THR A 449 -9.08 8.64 20.54
CA THR A 449 -7.94 7.70 20.49
C THR A 449 -7.44 7.39 19.08
N MET A 450 -8.05 7.99 18.05
CA MET A 450 -7.72 7.69 16.66
C MET A 450 -7.94 8.87 15.73
N VAL A 451 -6.99 9.14 14.84
CA VAL A 451 -7.09 10.16 13.77
C VAL A 451 -6.34 9.68 12.53
N PHE A 452 -6.89 9.88 11.32
CA PHE A 452 -6.32 9.42 10.03
C PHE A 452 -5.77 7.98 10.07
N GLY A 453 -6.50 7.07 10.71
CA GLY A 453 -6.10 5.66 10.88
C GLY A 453 -4.97 5.38 11.90
N GLN A 454 -4.45 6.41 12.59
CA GLN A 454 -3.39 6.30 13.61
C GLN A 454 -3.97 6.30 15.02
N ASN A 455 -3.32 5.58 15.94
CA ASN A 455 -3.74 5.43 17.34
C ASN A 455 -2.49 5.51 18.25
N ASN A 456 -2.67 5.42 19.58
CA ASN A 456 -1.57 5.56 20.53
C ASN A 456 -0.45 4.52 20.35
N SER A 457 -0.79 3.29 19.94
CA SER A 457 0.21 2.25 19.66
C SER A 457 1.05 2.58 18.42
N HIS A 458 0.46 3.19 17.39
CA HIS A 458 1.20 3.68 16.24
C HIS A 458 2.16 4.81 16.64
N CYS A 459 1.67 5.77 17.44
CA CYS A 459 2.46 6.92 17.89
C CYS A 459 3.73 6.53 18.65
N ALA A 460 3.66 5.46 19.44
CA ALA A 460 4.81 4.91 20.17
C ALA A 460 5.87 4.26 19.26
N THR A 461 5.61 4.09 17.96
CA THR A 461 6.48 3.42 17.00
C THR A 461 6.90 4.31 15.83
N TYR A 462 6.63 5.61 15.90
CA TYR A 462 7.13 6.55 14.89
C TYR A 462 8.65 6.69 15.00
N THR A 463 9.30 6.74 13.84
CA THR A 463 10.76 6.81 13.69
C THR A 463 11.21 8.07 12.96
N ASN A 464 10.28 8.97 12.60
CA ASN A 464 10.64 10.20 11.91
C ASN A 464 11.49 11.12 12.77
N THR A 465 12.48 11.72 12.13
CA THR A 465 13.33 12.78 12.68
C THR A 465 12.99 14.15 12.10
N GLU A 466 12.12 14.20 11.09
CA GLU A 466 11.62 15.42 10.47
C GLU A 466 10.16 15.60 10.87
N PHE A 467 9.78 16.79 11.35
CA PHE A 467 8.51 17.00 12.06
C PHE A 467 7.66 18.06 11.38
N GLY A 468 6.39 17.75 11.14
CA GLY A 468 5.40 18.70 10.62
C GLY A 468 4.29 18.98 11.61
N PHE A 469 3.28 19.70 11.13
CA PHE A 469 2.01 19.87 11.84
C PHE A 469 0.86 19.21 11.08
N ALA A 470 -0.23 18.91 11.79
CA ALA A 470 -1.47 18.45 11.16
C ALA A 470 -2.63 19.42 11.42
N TYR A 471 -3.48 19.62 10.42
CA TYR A 471 -4.82 20.18 10.55
C TYR A 471 -5.84 19.08 10.26
N SER A 472 -6.73 18.79 11.22
CA SER A 472 -7.73 17.73 11.10
C SER A 472 -9.14 18.25 11.33
N GLN A 473 -10.02 17.99 10.36
CA GLN A 473 -11.46 18.21 10.50
C GLN A 473 -12.16 17.06 11.25
N GLY A 474 -11.44 16.02 11.68
CA GLY A 474 -12.01 14.83 12.32
C GLY A 474 -12.73 15.10 13.66
N CYS A 475 -13.51 14.13 14.13
CA CYS A 475 -14.21 14.20 15.41
C CYS A 475 -13.29 13.84 16.59
N TYR A 476 -13.21 14.70 17.61
CA TYR A 476 -12.55 14.47 18.90
C TYR A 476 -11.03 14.20 18.90
N PRO A 477 -10.24 14.43 17.83
CA PRO A 477 -8.81 14.10 17.91
C PRO A 477 -8.08 14.92 18.98
N ALA A 478 -8.61 16.09 19.34
CA ALA A 478 -8.05 17.02 20.31
C ALA A 478 -8.95 17.15 21.56
N ALA A 479 -9.62 16.09 21.99
CA ALA A 479 -10.47 16.09 23.19
C ALA A 479 -9.65 16.02 24.50
N PHE A 480 -8.81 17.02 24.76
CA PHE A 480 -7.88 17.10 25.91
C PHE A 480 -8.56 17.22 27.29
N ASP A 481 -9.88 17.29 27.35
CA ASP A 481 -10.65 17.29 28.60
C ASP A 481 -11.22 15.92 28.98
N GLU A 482 -11.20 14.96 28.04
CA GLU A 482 -11.80 13.65 28.19
C GLU A 482 -10.74 12.66 28.70
N ALA A 483 -10.56 12.61 30.02
CA ALA A 483 -9.83 11.55 30.69
C ALA A 483 -10.62 10.22 30.62
N THR A 484 -10.75 9.63 29.44
CA THR A 484 -11.41 8.34 29.26
C THR A 484 -10.50 7.20 29.72
N SER A 485 -10.61 6.90 31.01
CA SER A 485 -10.14 5.69 31.71
C SER A 485 -8.69 5.66 32.23
N PHE A 486 -8.32 6.53 33.17
CA PHE A 486 -7.17 6.28 34.07
C PHE A 486 -5.80 5.94 33.40
N SER A 487 -5.57 6.22 32.10
CA SER A 487 -4.26 6.02 31.45
C SER A 487 -4.05 6.56 30.00
N SER A 488 -4.79 7.54 29.45
CA SER A 488 -4.39 8.07 28.13
C SER A 488 -4.95 9.45 27.79
N GLU A 489 -4.04 10.35 27.40
CA GLU A 489 -4.31 11.58 26.66
C GLU A 489 -5.00 11.31 25.31
N SER A 490 -5.59 12.35 24.73
CA SER A 490 -6.15 12.30 23.38
C SER A 490 -5.09 11.98 22.33
N ILE A 491 -5.53 11.50 21.16
CA ILE A 491 -4.62 11.10 20.09
C ILE A 491 -3.76 12.27 19.58
N ALA A 492 -4.28 13.49 19.55
CA ALA A 492 -3.50 14.66 19.18
C ALA A 492 -2.37 14.95 20.18
N GLU A 493 -2.61 14.75 21.47
CA GLU A 493 -1.60 14.90 22.52
C GLU A 493 -0.50 13.84 22.37
N ASN A 494 -0.90 12.58 22.13
CA ASN A 494 0.05 11.51 21.84
C ASN A 494 0.89 11.79 20.58
N LEU A 495 0.31 12.39 19.53
CA LEU A 495 1.02 12.75 18.31
C LEU A 495 2.11 13.80 18.57
N ILE A 496 1.83 14.79 19.41
CA ILE A 496 2.78 15.88 19.68
C ILE A 496 3.74 15.58 20.85
N MET A 497 3.43 14.62 21.72
CA MET A 497 4.29 14.21 22.85
C MET A 497 5.10 12.93 22.62
N ALA A 498 4.85 12.21 21.51
CA ALA A 498 5.71 11.10 21.08
C ALA A 498 7.16 11.58 20.78
N GLU A 499 8.10 10.63 20.84
CA GLU A 499 9.51 10.88 20.45
C GLU A 499 9.61 11.23 18.95
N GLY A 500 8.92 10.46 18.10
CA GLY A 500 8.57 10.85 16.73
C GLY A 500 7.26 11.66 16.65
N GLY A 501 6.61 11.64 15.49
CA GLY A 501 5.28 12.23 15.28
C GLY A 501 5.33 13.67 14.78
N LEU A 502 4.54 14.56 15.39
CA LEU A 502 4.32 15.94 14.92
C LEU A 502 4.82 16.96 15.95
N PHE A 503 5.13 18.19 15.54
CA PHE A 503 5.46 19.28 16.48
C PHE A 503 4.24 20.09 16.90
N ALA A 504 3.17 20.08 16.09
CA ALA A 504 1.92 20.79 16.38
C ALA A 504 0.70 20.09 15.77
N PHE A 505 -0.48 20.37 16.32
CA PHE A 505 -1.75 19.84 15.85
C PHE A 505 -2.87 20.88 15.98
N VAL A 506 -3.63 21.09 14.91
CA VAL A 506 -4.86 21.88 14.90
C VAL A 506 -6.04 20.94 14.65
N GLY A 507 -7.04 20.96 15.53
CA GLY A 507 -8.22 20.14 15.31
C GLY A 507 -9.30 20.31 16.37
N ASN A 508 -10.29 19.41 16.32
CA ASN A 508 -11.54 19.56 17.06
C ASN A 508 -11.51 18.86 18.42
N THR A 509 -12.01 19.55 19.46
CA THR A 509 -12.28 18.95 20.77
C THR A 509 -13.55 18.10 20.79
N ARG A 510 -14.45 18.27 19.79
CA ARG A 510 -15.74 17.56 19.66
C ARG A 510 -16.01 17.17 18.20
N TYR A 511 -17.27 17.20 17.76
CA TYR A 511 -17.68 16.74 16.43
C TYR A 511 -17.18 17.66 15.32
N GLY A 512 -16.33 17.14 14.44
CA GLY A 512 -16.19 17.67 13.09
C GLY A 512 -17.42 17.40 12.24
N TRP A 513 -17.72 18.29 11.29
CA TRP A 513 -18.98 18.34 10.55
C TRP A 513 -18.79 18.34 9.04
N TYR A 514 -19.53 17.45 8.36
CA TYR A 514 -19.59 17.40 6.90
C TYR A 514 -21.03 17.61 6.39
N SER A 515 -21.18 17.82 5.09
CA SER A 515 -22.47 17.90 4.41
C SER A 515 -22.65 16.67 3.51
N PRO A 516 -23.71 15.86 3.68
CA PRO A 516 -23.88 14.67 2.87
C PRO A 516 -23.95 14.97 1.37
N GLY A 517 -23.03 14.39 0.60
CA GLY A 517 -22.94 14.50 -0.86
C GLY A 517 -22.41 15.85 -1.38
N SER A 518 -21.75 16.65 -0.54
CA SER A 518 -21.28 18.00 -0.89
C SER A 518 -20.11 18.44 0.01
N THR A 519 -19.13 19.18 -0.52
CA THR A 519 -18.02 19.76 0.26
C THR A 519 -18.42 20.94 1.15
N ASN A 520 -19.57 21.57 0.89
CA ASN A 520 -20.15 22.69 1.66
C ASN A 520 -20.63 22.30 3.09
N GLY A 521 -19.75 21.67 3.89
CA GLY A 521 -19.96 21.31 5.29
C GLY A 521 -19.37 22.36 6.25
N PRO A 522 -19.83 22.42 7.51
CA PRO A 522 -19.39 23.46 8.45
C PRO A 522 -17.90 23.47 8.81
N SER A 523 -17.20 22.34 8.76
CA SER A 523 -15.75 22.30 9.06
C SER A 523 -14.88 22.81 7.91
N GLN A 524 -15.34 22.65 6.68
CA GLN A 524 -14.56 22.98 5.48
C GLN A 524 -14.16 24.45 5.32
N PRO A 525 -15.02 25.46 5.55
CA PRO A 525 -14.59 26.85 5.39
C PRO A 525 -13.50 27.25 6.39
N TYR A 526 -13.47 26.66 7.59
CA TYR A 526 -12.38 26.93 8.54
C TYR A 526 -11.05 26.33 8.08
N ASP A 527 -11.09 25.19 7.39
CA ASP A 527 -9.91 24.56 6.79
C ASP A 527 -9.36 25.44 5.66
N ILE A 528 -10.23 25.84 4.72
CA ILE A 528 -9.89 26.74 3.61
C ILE A 528 -9.28 28.05 4.13
N GLU A 529 -9.96 28.75 5.05
CA GLU A 529 -9.51 30.04 5.57
C GLU A 529 -8.19 29.95 6.35
N PHE A 530 -7.96 28.83 7.06
CA PHE A 530 -6.67 28.57 7.71
C PHE A 530 -5.53 28.46 6.70
N PHE A 531 -5.74 27.71 5.62
CA PHE A 531 -4.75 27.54 4.56
C PHE A 531 -4.59 28.81 3.69
N GLU A 532 -5.67 29.56 3.42
CA GLU A 532 -5.59 30.88 2.78
C GLU A 532 -4.83 31.89 3.62
N ALA A 533 -5.00 31.89 4.95
CA ALA A 533 -4.23 32.73 5.83
C ALA A 533 -2.72 32.52 5.62
N ILE A 534 -2.27 31.26 5.57
CA ILE A 534 -0.86 30.90 5.41
C ILE A 534 -0.35 31.19 4.00
N PHE A 535 -1.04 30.70 2.97
CA PHE A 535 -0.50 30.63 1.61
C PHE A 535 -0.93 31.79 0.72
N THR A 536 -2.07 32.42 1.00
CA THR A 536 -2.57 33.56 0.20
C THR A 536 -2.28 34.89 0.89
N ASN A 537 -2.47 34.96 2.21
CA ASN A 537 -2.34 36.20 2.99
C ASN A 537 -0.98 36.35 3.71
N ASP A 538 -0.12 35.34 3.62
CA ASP A 538 1.22 35.28 4.21
C ASP A 538 1.22 35.48 5.74
N ILE A 539 0.19 34.94 6.42
CA ILE A 539 0.06 34.85 7.88
C ILE A 539 0.51 33.44 8.29
N ARG A 540 1.81 33.27 8.48
CA ARG A 540 2.41 31.93 8.61
C ARG A 540 2.48 31.38 10.03
N ALA A 541 2.42 32.22 11.07
CA ALA A 541 2.35 31.75 12.45
C ALA A 541 1.08 30.92 12.67
N LEU A 542 1.21 29.67 13.13
CA LEU A 542 0.09 28.72 13.24
C LEU A 542 -1.09 29.27 14.05
N GLY A 543 -0.78 29.92 15.18
CA GLY A 543 -1.82 30.53 16.01
C GLY A 543 -2.48 31.73 15.35
N SER A 544 -1.72 32.53 14.60
CA SER A 544 -2.24 33.68 13.85
C SER A 544 -3.12 33.25 12.68
N ALA A 545 -2.75 32.19 11.96
CA ALA A 545 -3.57 31.60 10.89
C ALA A 545 -4.91 31.06 11.43
N LEU A 546 -4.87 30.34 12.56
CA LEU A 546 -6.08 29.89 13.24
C LEU A 546 -6.96 31.06 13.69
N SER A 547 -6.36 32.12 14.26
CA SER A 547 -7.10 33.33 14.62
C SER A 547 -7.70 34.04 13.40
N GLU A 548 -6.97 34.17 12.28
CA GLU A 548 -7.49 34.79 11.05
C GLU A 548 -8.71 34.03 10.53
N SER A 549 -8.68 32.69 10.51
CA SER A 549 -9.83 31.89 10.09
C SER A 549 -11.10 32.21 10.90
N ARG A 550 -10.96 32.48 12.21
CA ARG A 550 -12.06 32.89 13.08
C ARG A 550 -12.53 34.32 12.82
N VAL A 551 -11.60 35.24 12.59
CA VAL A 551 -11.91 36.64 12.27
C VAL A 551 -12.73 36.71 10.98
N VAL A 552 -12.32 35.96 9.94
CA VAL A 552 -13.05 35.89 8.68
C VAL A 552 -14.44 35.29 8.91
N MET A 553 -14.52 34.15 9.59
CA MET A 553 -15.76 33.38 9.83
C MET A 553 -16.70 33.94 10.91
N ALA A 554 -16.45 35.15 11.44
CA ALA A 554 -17.24 35.70 12.52
C ALA A 554 -18.73 35.91 12.15
N ASN A 555 -19.04 36.35 10.92
CA ASN A 555 -20.43 36.56 10.47
C ASN A 555 -21.22 35.24 10.46
N GLU A 556 -20.56 34.19 9.97
CA GLU A 556 -21.03 32.83 9.80
C GLU A 556 -21.29 32.17 11.16
N ALA A 557 -20.31 32.24 12.06
CA ALA A 557 -20.40 31.70 13.42
C ALA A 557 -21.48 32.40 14.28
N ILE A 558 -21.72 33.70 14.09
CA ILE A 558 -22.83 34.38 14.76
C ILE A 558 -24.18 33.89 14.21
N SER A 559 -24.25 33.64 12.90
CA SER A 559 -25.50 33.36 12.19
C SER A 559 -25.91 31.89 12.17
N ASN A 560 -24.96 30.96 12.33
CA ASN A 560 -25.17 29.52 12.18
C ASN A 560 -24.55 28.75 13.35
N ALA A 561 -25.37 27.93 14.02
CA ALA A 561 -24.94 27.19 15.20
C ALA A 561 -23.93 26.07 14.92
N TYR A 562 -23.90 25.50 13.70
CA TYR A 562 -22.88 24.52 13.32
C TYR A 562 -21.53 25.17 13.07
N LEU A 563 -21.51 26.36 12.42
CA LEU A 563 -20.26 27.10 12.24
C LEU A 563 -19.75 27.66 13.57
N ARG A 564 -20.65 28.06 14.47
CA ARG A 564 -20.30 28.40 15.86
C ARG A 564 -19.69 27.23 16.61
N TRP A 565 -20.20 26.03 16.40
CA TRP A 565 -19.65 24.81 17.00
C TRP A 565 -18.17 24.63 16.62
N VAL A 566 -17.88 24.70 15.31
CA VAL A 566 -16.49 24.62 14.80
C VAL A 566 -15.64 25.77 15.33
N HIS A 567 -16.20 26.99 15.41
CA HIS A 567 -15.51 28.16 15.97
C HIS A 567 -14.99 27.92 17.39
N TYR A 568 -15.80 27.29 18.25
CA TYR A 568 -15.48 27.02 19.65
C TYR A 568 -14.51 25.85 19.83
N GLU A 569 -14.67 24.77 19.09
CA GLU A 569 -13.96 23.52 19.34
C GLU A 569 -12.53 23.48 18.77
N LEU A 570 -12.20 24.30 17.76
CA LEU A 570 -10.88 24.29 17.13
C LEU A 570 -9.80 24.74 18.11
N VAL A 571 -8.78 23.91 18.33
CA VAL A 571 -7.65 24.25 19.22
C VAL A 571 -6.32 24.02 18.51
N LEU A 572 -5.29 24.77 18.93
CA LEU A 572 -3.91 24.54 18.55
C LEU A 572 -3.17 23.92 19.73
N PHE A 573 -2.78 22.65 19.59
CA PHE A 573 -1.77 22.05 20.44
C PHE A 573 -0.40 22.31 19.84
N GLY A 574 0.38 23.12 20.54
CA GLY A 574 1.66 23.60 20.08
C GLY A 574 1.88 25.08 20.37
N ASP A 575 2.99 25.58 19.83
CA ASP A 575 3.38 26.97 19.99
C ASP A 575 2.72 27.86 18.93
N PRO A 576 1.90 28.85 19.34
CA PRO A 576 1.17 29.70 18.39
C PRO A 576 2.06 30.65 17.59
N SER A 577 3.30 30.89 18.03
CA SER A 577 4.27 31.79 17.37
C SER A 577 5.13 31.10 16.30
N VAL A 578 5.09 29.76 16.21
CA VAL A 578 5.87 29.04 15.20
C VAL A 578 5.23 29.24 13.83
N GLU A 579 6.05 29.65 12.86
CA GLU A 579 5.64 29.90 11.49
C GLU A 579 5.77 28.65 10.63
N VAL A 580 4.79 28.42 9.76
CA VAL A 580 4.90 27.44 8.68
C VAL A 580 5.99 27.91 7.72
N LYS A 581 7.09 27.16 7.65
CA LYS A 581 8.22 27.42 6.74
C LYS A 581 7.77 27.57 5.31
N TYR A 582 8.45 28.42 4.53
CA TYR A 582 8.37 28.37 3.07
C TYR A 582 8.98 27.06 2.56
N ALA A 583 8.45 26.54 1.46
CA ALA A 583 9.13 25.49 0.72
C ALA A 583 10.53 25.97 0.30
N ASN A 584 11.50 25.11 0.49
CA ASN A 584 12.89 25.27 0.10
C ASN A 584 13.05 25.14 -1.42
N GLY A 585 12.45 24.10 -2.01
CA GLY A 585 12.47 23.83 -3.46
C GLY A 585 13.83 23.44 -4.04
N SER A 586 14.86 23.26 -3.20
CA SER A 586 16.21 22.88 -3.64
C SER A 586 16.56 21.42 -3.39
N PHE A 587 15.68 20.67 -2.71
CA PHE A 587 15.91 19.26 -2.45
C PHE A 587 15.55 18.40 -3.67
N PRO A 588 16.35 17.36 -4.00
CA PRO A 588 15.88 16.27 -4.84
C PRO A 588 14.98 15.34 -4.00
N TYR A 589 14.25 14.43 -4.66
CA TYR A 589 13.55 13.34 -3.97
C TYR A 589 13.92 12.00 -4.61
N LEU A 590 14.85 11.31 -3.97
CA LEU A 590 15.50 10.10 -4.48
C LEU A 590 14.94 8.87 -3.80
N GLN A 591 14.43 7.91 -4.58
CA GLN A 591 13.90 6.63 -4.08
C GLN A 591 14.43 5.43 -4.87
N PRO A 592 14.51 4.23 -4.28
CA PRO A 592 14.82 2.99 -4.99
C PRO A 592 13.75 2.66 -6.04
N GLY A 593 14.20 2.29 -7.24
CA GLY A 593 13.40 1.73 -8.33
C GLY A 593 13.59 0.22 -8.44
N GLU A 594 13.92 -0.27 -9.63
CA GLU A 594 14.20 -1.69 -9.86
C GLU A 594 15.44 -2.17 -9.09
N VAL A 595 15.34 -3.36 -8.47
CA VAL A 595 16.45 -4.04 -7.80
C VAL A 595 16.75 -5.33 -8.56
N VAL A 596 18.01 -5.52 -8.94
CA VAL A 596 18.49 -6.69 -9.70
C VAL A 596 19.65 -7.34 -8.96
N TYR A 597 19.66 -8.66 -8.89
CA TYR A 597 20.73 -9.46 -8.30
C TYR A 597 21.51 -10.15 -9.42
N ASP A 598 22.85 -10.16 -9.32
CA ASP A 598 23.75 -10.86 -10.23
C ASP A 598 24.81 -11.60 -9.42
N ASP A 599 24.85 -12.91 -9.55
CA ASP A 599 25.73 -13.83 -8.82
C ASP A 599 26.85 -14.40 -9.71
N SER A 600 26.93 -14.01 -10.99
CA SER A 600 27.80 -14.60 -12.02
C SER A 600 29.31 -14.57 -11.73
N ALA A 601 29.74 -13.76 -10.75
CA ALA A 601 31.14 -13.67 -10.34
C ALA A 601 31.65 -14.93 -9.63
N THR A 602 30.78 -15.61 -8.88
CA THR A 602 31.13 -16.78 -8.05
C THR A 602 30.04 -17.85 -7.96
N GLY A 603 28.80 -17.52 -8.33
CA GLY A 603 27.67 -18.44 -8.50
C GLY A 603 27.52 -18.90 -9.95
N ASP A 604 26.29 -19.20 -10.35
CA ASP A 604 25.93 -19.73 -11.67
C ASP A 604 25.29 -18.71 -12.61
N GLY A 605 24.98 -17.50 -12.11
CA GLY A 605 24.42 -16.41 -12.90
C GLY A 605 22.91 -16.47 -13.07
N ASP A 606 22.19 -17.23 -12.24
CA ASP A 606 20.73 -17.33 -12.26
C ASP A 606 20.02 -16.18 -11.50
N GLY A 607 20.77 -15.31 -10.82
CA GLY A 607 20.23 -14.17 -10.06
C GLY A 607 19.50 -14.55 -8.76
N THR A 608 19.59 -15.81 -8.33
CA THR A 608 19.06 -16.34 -7.07
C THR A 608 20.21 -16.58 -6.11
N PRO A 609 20.40 -15.74 -5.09
CA PRO A 609 21.48 -15.93 -4.13
C PRO A 609 21.47 -17.30 -3.46
N ASN A 610 22.56 -18.07 -3.59
CA ASN A 610 22.75 -19.33 -2.88
C ASN A 610 23.79 -19.21 -1.75
N PRO A 611 23.78 -20.14 -0.77
CA PRO A 611 24.81 -20.20 0.26
C PRO A 611 26.22 -20.34 -0.32
N GLY A 612 27.13 -19.45 0.07
CA GLY A 612 28.53 -19.47 -0.36
C GLY A 612 28.88 -18.49 -1.49
N GLU A 613 27.88 -17.86 -2.10
CA GLU A 613 28.06 -17.00 -3.25
C GLU A 613 28.33 -15.54 -2.90
N GLN A 614 29.00 -14.86 -3.82
CA GLN A 614 29.11 -13.41 -3.88
C GLN A 614 28.06 -12.85 -4.84
N ILE A 615 27.22 -11.96 -4.33
CA ILE A 615 26.11 -11.36 -5.07
C ILE A 615 26.39 -9.87 -5.30
N GLU A 616 26.18 -9.42 -6.52
CA GLU A 616 26.12 -8.03 -6.94
C GLU A 616 24.65 -7.55 -6.93
N ILE A 617 24.33 -6.60 -6.05
CA ILE A 617 22.99 -6.00 -5.92
C ILE A 617 22.99 -4.65 -6.64
N TYR A 618 22.30 -4.59 -7.78
CA TYR A 618 22.06 -3.36 -8.52
C TYR A 618 20.75 -2.75 -8.05
N ILE A 619 20.81 -1.50 -7.58
CA ILE A 619 19.63 -0.74 -7.19
C ILE A 619 19.55 0.45 -8.15
N GLU A 620 18.45 0.61 -8.86
CA GLU A 620 18.16 1.84 -9.58
C GLU A 620 17.70 2.92 -8.60
N LEU A 621 18.18 4.15 -8.74
CA LEU A 621 17.65 5.30 -8.01
C LEU A 621 16.91 6.22 -8.98
N GLU A 622 15.66 6.53 -8.64
CA GLU A 622 14.80 7.48 -9.34
C GLU A 622 14.81 8.82 -8.61
N ASN A 623 14.95 9.93 -9.34
CA ASN A 623 14.62 11.26 -8.85
C ASN A 623 13.24 11.67 -9.37
N ILE A 624 12.29 11.87 -8.46
CA ILE A 624 10.87 12.07 -8.81
C ILE A 624 10.65 13.32 -9.66
N GLU A 625 9.75 13.22 -10.64
CA GLU A 625 9.39 14.35 -11.50
C GLU A 625 8.85 15.54 -10.66
N GLY A 626 9.38 16.73 -10.93
CA GLY A 626 9.00 17.98 -10.25
C GLY A 626 9.98 18.48 -9.18
N TRP A 627 10.90 17.64 -8.69
CA TRP A 627 11.88 17.99 -7.65
C TRP A 627 13.18 18.61 -8.21
N ALA A 628 14.12 19.03 -7.36
CA ALA A 628 15.40 19.55 -7.84
C ALA A 628 16.28 18.44 -8.45
N ASP A 629 17.22 18.82 -9.32
CA ASP A 629 18.26 17.90 -9.80
C ASP A 629 19.15 17.48 -8.62
N ALA A 630 19.52 16.19 -8.59
CA ALA A 630 20.47 15.67 -7.61
C ALA A 630 21.89 15.60 -8.20
N SER A 631 22.88 15.98 -7.40
CA SER A 631 24.31 15.84 -7.76
C SER A 631 25.08 15.13 -6.66
N ASP A 632 26.14 14.43 -7.04
CA ASP A 632 27.00 13.66 -6.12
C ASP A 632 26.20 12.68 -5.23
N VAL A 633 25.18 12.04 -5.80
CA VAL A 633 24.32 11.07 -5.14
C VAL A 633 25.12 9.83 -4.74
N THR A 634 24.98 9.41 -3.49
CA THR A 634 25.56 8.19 -2.95
C THR A 634 24.51 7.38 -2.22
N ALA A 635 24.68 6.05 -2.18
CA ALA A 635 23.89 5.21 -1.30
C ALA A 635 24.79 4.26 -0.51
N THR A 636 24.39 3.94 0.70
CA THR A 636 25.04 2.95 1.57
C THR A 636 24.05 1.85 1.95
N LEU A 637 24.53 0.62 2.08
CA LEU A 637 23.73 -0.56 2.38
C LEU A 637 24.15 -1.14 3.73
N GLU A 638 23.20 -1.49 4.58
CA GLU A 638 23.44 -2.16 5.87
C GLU A 638 22.49 -3.36 6.05
N PHE A 639 23.03 -4.53 6.36
CA PHE A 639 22.23 -5.72 6.68
C PHE A 639 21.82 -5.75 8.14
N GLN A 640 20.59 -6.20 8.40
CA GLN A 640 20.15 -6.48 9.77
C GLN A 640 20.82 -7.74 10.33
N ASP A 641 21.08 -8.74 9.47
CA ASP A 641 21.82 -9.94 9.85
C ASP A 641 23.33 -9.74 9.64
N PRO A 642 24.16 -9.77 10.72
CA PRO A 642 25.61 -9.61 10.60
C PRO A 642 26.33 -10.77 9.91
N ALA A 643 25.64 -11.88 9.60
CA ALA A 643 26.21 -13.01 8.89
C ALA A 643 26.51 -12.67 7.42
N ILE A 644 25.66 -11.86 6.77
CA ILE A 644 25.89 -11.41 5.39
C ILE A 644 27.06 -10.43 5.37
N GLN A 645 28.13 -10.77 4.65
CA GLN A 645 29.35 -9.97 4.63
C GLN A 645 29.30 -8.96 3.49
N LEU A 646 29.27 -7.68 3.85
CA LEU A 646 29.32 -6.59 2.87
C LEU A 646 30.75 -6.36 2.37
N ILE A 647 30.98 -6.55 1.07
CA ILE A 647 32.27 -6.29 0.40
C ILE A 647 32.31 -4.85 -0.11
N THR A 648 31.26 -4.42 -0.82
CA THR A 648 31.07 -3.04 -1.29
C THR A 648 29.76 -2.51 -0.72
N GLY A 649 29.88 -1.70 0.32
CA GLY A 649 28.72 -1.15 1.05
C GLY A 649 28.31 0.25 0.69
N SER A 650 29.00 0.89 -0.26
CA SER A 650 28.70 2.24 -0.71
C SER A 650 28.88 2.37 -2.21
N VAL A 651 27.88 2.97 -2.85
CA VAL A 651 27.79 3.15 -4.30
C VAL A 651 27.60 4.64 -4.59
N ASN A 652 28.23 5.13 -5.66
CA ASN A 652 28.03 6.50 -6.16
C ASN A 652 27.23 6.46 -7.47
N TYR A 653 26.15 7.23 -7.52
CA TYR A 653 25.23 7.35 -8.64
C TYR A 653 25.49 8.60 -9.50
N GLY A 654 26.38 9.48 -9.04
CA GLY A 654 26.71 10.73 -9.72
C GLY A 654 25.54 11.71 -9.70
N ASN A 655 25.10 12.16 -10.87
CA ASN A 655 24.03 13.14 -10.99
C ASN A 655 22.76 12.47 -11.53
N ILE A 656 21.64 12.72 -10.87
CA ILE A 656 20.32 12.21 -11.26
C ILE A 656 19.41 13.41 -11.52
N GLN A 657 19.05 13.62 -12.78
CA GLN A 657 18.18 14.72 -13.18
C GLN A 657 16.75 14.46 -12.69
N ASN A 658 16.00 15.52 -12.41
CA ASN A 658 14.57 15.43 -12.12
C ASN A 658 13.83 14.60 -13.19
N GLY A 659 12.99 13.65 -12.73
CA GLY A 659 12.16 12.79 -13.58
C GLY A 659 12.96 11.70 -14.30
N THR A 660 14.16 11.37 -13.83
CA THR A 660 15.02 10.34 -14.42
C THR A 660 15.51 9.36 -13.38
N SER A 661 15.89 8.18 -13.85
CA SER A 661 16.47 7.11 -13.04
C SER A 661 17.89 6.77 -13.49
N VAL A 662 18.72 6.31 -12.55
CA VAL A 662 20.10 5.90 -12.79
C VAL A 662 20.40 4.64 -11.98
N SER A 663 20.91 3.60 -12.64
CA SER A 663 21.51 2.45 -11.97
C SER A 663 22.97 2.74 -11.63
N GLY A 664 23.35 2.50 -10.38
CA GLY A 664 24.73 2.66 -9.89
C GLY A 664 25.61 1.46 -10.26
N THR A 665 26.86 1.48 -9.78
CA THR A 665 27.64 0.24 -9.63
C THR A 665 26.98 -0.65 -8.57
N PRO A 666 27.18 -1.98 -8.58
CA PRO A 666 26.49 -2.83 -7.63
C PRO A 666 27.04 -2.65 -6.20
N PHE A 667 26.18 -2.88 -5.21
CA PHE A 667 26.64 -3.32 -3.90
C PHE A 667 27.12 -4.76 -4.03
N VAL A 668 28.19 -5.13 -3.34
CA VAL A 668 28.75 -6.49 -3.42
C VAL A 668 28.68 -7.10 -2.04
N VAL A 669 28.03 -8.26 -1.94
CA VAL A 669 27.80 -8.99 -0.69
C VAL A 669 28.30 -10.42 -0.84
N GLN A 670 28.71 -11.03 0.26
CA GLN A 670 29.08 -12.42 0.34
C GLN A 670 28.11 -13.14 1.27
N VAL A 671 27.38 -14.09 0.70
CA VAL A 671 26.49 -15.01 1.40
C VAL A 671 27.35 -16.10 2.05
N PRO A 672 27.21 -16.37 3.36
CA PRO A 672 27.94 -17.45 4.03
C PRO A 672 27.53 -18.84 3.51
N GLN A 673 28.47 -19.78 3.48
CA GLN A 673 28.20 -21.18 3.10
C GLN A 673 27.21 -21.87 4.06
N ASP A 674 27.21 -21.48 5.33
CA ASP A 674 26.42 -22.06 6.41
C ASP A 674 25.19 -21.21 6.79
N CYS A 675 24.76 -20.32 5.90
CA CYS A 675 23.55 -19.53 6.12
C CYS A 675 22.28 -20.38 5.97
N ASN A 676 21.16 -19.87 6.49
CA ASN A 676 19.87 -20.50 6.30
C ASN A 676 19.27 -20.04 4.97
N TYR A 677 18.46 -20.88 4.36
CA TYR A 677 17.55 -20.46 3.30
C TYR A 677 16.43 -19.60 3.92
N ASP A 678 16.48 -18.28 3.72
CA ASP A 678 15.55 -17.30 4.30
C ASP A 678 15.62 -15.96 3.54
N SER A 679 14.70 -15.05 3.87
CA SER A 679 14.72 -13.66 3.42
C SER A 679 15.58 -12.79 4.34
N TYR A 680 16.63 -12.17 3.80
CA TYR A 680 17.55 -11.31 4.52
C TYR A 680 17.21 -9.83 4.30
N LEU A 681 16.89 -9.12 5.40
CA LEU A 681 16.55 -7.70 5.39
C LEU A 681 17.80 -6.80 5.37
N PHE A 682 17.75 -5.73 4.58
CA PHE A 682 18.76 -4.69 4.54
C PHE A 682 18.16 -3.31 4.36
N THR A 683 18.85 -2.29 4.85
CA THR A 683 18.48 -0.89 4.73
C THR A 683 19.43 -0.19 3.76
N VAL A 684 18.88 0.56 2.81
CA VAL A 684 19.63 1.41 1.87
C VAL A 684 19.44 2.85 2.25
N THR A 685 20.51 3.54 2.63
CA THR A 685 20.50 4.98 2.92
C THR A 685 21.04 5.75 1.73
N VAL A 686 20.18 6.55 1.10
CA VAL A 686 20.47 7.40 -0.06
C VAL A 686 20.75 8.82 0.42
N GLU A 687 21.86 9.39 -0.02
CA GLU A 687 22.32 10.72 0.37
C GLU A 687 22.69 11.56 -0.86
N ALA A 688 22.35 12.85 -0.83
CA ALA A 688 22.78 13.82 -1.83
C ALA A 688 23.01 15.20 -1.19
N PRO A 689 24.16 15.86 -1.42
CA PRO A 689 24.39 17.20 -0.93
C PRO A 689 23.42 18.21 -1.58
N VAL A 690 22.94 19.14 -0.78
CA VAL A 690 22.10 20.27 -1.20
C VAL A 690 22.88 21.57 -0.94
N SER A 691 22.34 22.73 -1.31
CA SER A 691 23.02 24.01 -1.13
C SER A 691 23.38 24.29 0.34
N GLY A 692 24.62 24.69 0.61
CA GLY A 692 25.10 25.01 1.96
C GLY A 692 25.68 23.77 2.66
N ASP A 693 25.31 23.57 3.93
CA ASP A 693 25.68 22.40 4.74
C ASP A 693 24.51 21.38 4.84
N SER A 694 23.45 21.54 4.04
CA SER A 694 22.26 20.68 4.03
C SER A 694 22.42 19.45 3.12
N TYR A 695 21.76 18.36 3.47
CA TYR A 695 21.80 17.09 2.73
C TYR A 695 20.39 16.51 2.60
N PHE A 696 20.08 15.93 1.45
CA PHE A 696 19.04 14.92 1.33
C PHE A 696 19.58 13.62 1.94
N SER A 697 18.84 12.98 2.83
CA SER A 697 19.16 11.66 3.38
C SER A 697 17.86 10.91 3.66
N LYS A 698 17.68 9.74 3.04
CA LYS A 698 16.53 8.84 3.27
C LYS A 698 16.99 7.39 3.30
N SER A 699 16.37 6.60 4.18
CA SER A 699 16.63 5.17 4.34
C SER A 699 15.43 4.34 3.90
N TYR A 700 15.69 3.25 3.20
CA TYR A 700 14.68 2.36 2.64
C TYR A 700 14.98 0.92 3.04
N ASP A 701 14.00 0.23 3.63
CA ASP A 701 14.11 -1.18 4.00
C ASP A 701 13.72 -2.08 2.82
N LEU A 702 14.62 -2.99 2.46
CA LEU A 702 14.52 -3.93 1.35
C LEU A 702 14.90 -5.33 1.84
N SER A 703 14.70 -6.35 1.00
CA SER A 703 15.07 -7.72 1.31
C SER A 703 15.60 -8.44 0.08
N PHE A 704 16.37 -9.51 0.27
CA PHE A 704 16.68 -10.48 -0.78
C PHE A 704 16.56 -11.89 -0.20
N GLU A 705 16.19 -12.86 -1.04
CA GLU A 705 15.97 -14.25 -0.63
C GLU A 705 17.21 -15.10 -0.95
N VAL A 706 17.66 -15.89 0.03
CA VAL A 706 18.63 -16.97 -0.20
C VAL A 706 17.86 -18.27 -0.34
N SER A 707 17.89 -18.89 -1.52
CA SER A 707 17.15 -20.13 -1.81
C SER A 707 17.92 -21.03 -2.77
N LEU A 708 17.37 -22.20 -3.12
CA LEU A 708 17.80 -23.03 -4.26
C LEU A 708 16.71 -23.10 -5.34
N TYR A 709 15.81 -22.12 -5.38
CA TYR A 709 14.81 -22.10 -6.44
C TYR A 709 15.49 -21.75 -7.76
N GLN A 710 15.09 -22.44 -8.83
CA GLN A 710 15.39 -21.99 -10.18
C GLN A 710 14.86 -20.56 -10.37
N GLN A 711 15.59 -19.72 -11.11
CA GLN A 711 15.19 -18.34 -11.42
C GLN A 711 13.69 -18.21 -11.79
N ASN A 712 13.01 -17.25 -11.14
CA ASN A 712 11.57 -16.94 -11.24
C ASN A 712 10.60 -17.99 -10.66
N TRP A 713 11.09 -19.07 -10.03
CA TRP A 713 10.26 -19.98 -9.26
C TRP A 713 10.17 -19.55 -7.80
N PRO A 714 9.07 -19.89 -7.08
CA PRO A 714 7.93 -20.72 -7.49
C PRO A 714 6.94 -20.03 -8.44
N TRP A 715 6.34 -20.79 -9.35
CA TRP A 715 5.22 -20.34 -10.17
C TRP A 715 3.91 -20.46 -9.37
N ILE A 716 3.12 -19.38 -9.32
CA ILE A 716 1.89 -19.29 -8.54
C ILE A 716 0.65 -19.17 -9.43
N THR A 717 -0.43 -19.86 -9.07
CA THR A 717 -1.74 -19.84 -9.72
C THR A 717 -2.89 -19.87 -8.69
N ASP A 718 -4.07 -19.43 -9.13
CA ASP A 718 -5.30 -19.42 -8.32
C ASP A 718 -5.84 -20.83 -8.04
N TYR A 719 -5.32 -21.86 -8.72
CA TYR A 719 -5.80 -23.24 -8.66
C TYR A 719 -4.73 -24.19 -8.13
N SER A 720 -5.13 -25.12 -7.27
CA SER A 720 -4.21 -26.10 -6.69
C SER A 720 -3.70 -27.07 -7.74
N VAL A 721 -2.40 -27.36 -7.68
CA VAL A 721 -1.77 -28.42 -8.48
C VAL A 721 -1.86 -29.72 -7.68
N MET A 722 -2.75 -30.62 -8.12
CA MET A 722 -3.02 -31.90 -7.42
C MET A 722 -2.25 -33.08 -8.02
N GLY A 723 -1.78 -32.94 -9.27
CA GLY A 723 -1.05 -33.96 -10.01
C GLY A 723 0.45 -33.71 -10.06
N ASN A 724 1.24 -34.77 -10.18
CA ASN A 724 2.69 -34.68 -10.42
C ASN A 724 2.98 -33.87 -11.70
N PRO A 725 3.78 -32.79 -11.64
CA PRO A 725 4.29 -32.09 -12.80
C PRO A 725 5.15 -33.00 -13.69
N ILE A 726 5.03 -32.85 -15.00
CA ILE A 726 5.75 -33.66 -16.01
C ILE A 726 6.78 -32.77 -16.70
N ILE A 727 8.03 -33.24 -16.84
CA ILE A 727 9.08 -32.50 -17.56
C ILE A 727 9.25 -33.16 -18.93
N CYS A 728 8.93 -32.42 -20.00
CA CYS A 728 8.93 -32.96 -21.36
C CYS A 728 9.02 -31.86 -22.43
N ASP A 729 9.41 -32.26 -23.65
CA ASP A 729 9.23 -31.45 -24.87
C ASP A 729 7.83 -31.72 -25.42
N PHE A 730 6.82 -31.01 -24.88
CA PHE A 730 5.41 -31.26 -25.22
C PHE A 730 5.01 -30.63 -26.55
N ASP A 731 5.54 -29.44 -26.87
CA ASP A 731 5.20 -28.71 -28.11
C ASP A 731 6.12 -29.05 -29.30
N GLY A 732 7.08 -29.96 -29.10
CA GLY A 732 7.97 -30.47 -30.14
C GLY A 732 9.00 -29.44 -30.63
N ASN A 733 9.29 -28.43 -29.81
CA ASN A 733 10.20 -27.34 -30.18
C ASN A 733 11.68 -27.68 -29.85
N GLY A 734 11.93 -28.80 -29.18
CA GLY A 734 13.27 -29.25 -28.78
C GLY A 734 13.74 -28.73 -27.43
N SER A 735 12.92 -27.96 -26.70
CA SER A 735 13.16 -27.52 -25.33
C SER A 735 12.31 -28.34 -24.35
N ARG A 736 12.82 -28.54 -23.14
CA ARG A 736 12.04 -29.19 -22.08
C ARG A 736 11.25 -28.13 -21.33
N ASN A 737 9.98 -28.44 -21.07
CA ASN A 737 9.05 -27.59 -20.36
C ASN A 737 8.40 -28.37 -19.23
N LEU A 738 7.88 -27.62 -18.25
CA LEU A 738 7.07 -28.17 -17.19
C LEU A 738 5.59 -28.17 -17.59
N LEU A 739 5.06 -29.36 -17.80
CA LEU A 739 3.65 -29.61 -18.06
C LEU A 739 2.93 -29.83 -16.72
N ILE A 740 2.03 -28.92 -16.38
CA ILE A 740 1.24 -28.94 -15.15
C ILE A 740 -0.24 -29.06 -15.51
N VAL A 741 -0.93 -29.97 -14.81
CA VAL A 741 -2.38 -30.08 -14.86
C VAL A 741 -2.96 -29.73 -13.48
N ASP A 742 -3.71 -28.63 -13.40
CA ASP A 742 -4.29 -28.16 -12.14
C ASP A 742 -5.56 -28.92 -11.74
N ALA A 743 -6.13 -28.62 -10.57
CA ALA A 743 -7.36 -29.27 -10.07
C ALA A 743 -8.59 -29.13 -10.98
N PHE A 744 -8.59 -28.17 -11.91
CA PHE A 744 -9.63 -27.98 -12.92
C PHE A 744 -9.27 -28.60 -14.28
N ALA A 745 -8.23 -29.43 -14.31
CA ALA A 745 -7.61 -29.96 -15.50
C ALA A 745 -7.13 -28.89 -16.49
N ASN A 746 -6.89 -27.66 -16.06
CA ASN A 746 -6.26 -26.67 -16.92
C ASN A 746 -4.80 -27.10 -17.15
N VAL A 747 -4.35 -26.95 -18.38
CA VAL A 747 -3.02 -27.37 -18.82
C VAL A 747 -2.13 -26.15 -18.93
N HIS A 748 -1.05 -26.15 -18.17
CA HIS A 748 -0.02 -25.11 -18.18
C HIS A 748 1.28 -25.72 -18.71
N LEU A 749 1.95 -25.02 -19.61
CA LEU A 749 3.26 -25.39 -20.12
C LEU A 749 4.22 -24.21 -19.85
N LEU A 750 5.19 -24.45 -18.98
CA LEU A 750 6.10 -23.43 -18.46
C LEU A 750 7.54 -23.72 -18.86
N GLY A 751 8.31 -22.69 -19.22
CA GLY A 751 9.76 -22.77 -19.41
C GLY A 751 10.53 -22.86 -18.10
N ALA A 752 11.86 -23.02 -18.20
CA ALA A 752 12.78 -22.98 -17.07
C ALA A 752 12.67 -21.67 -16.26
N ALA A 753 12.38 -20.54 -16.93
CA ALA A 753 12.20 -19.24 -16.29
C ALA A 753 10.75 -18.96 -15.83
N ALA A 754 9.92 -19.99 -15.66
CA ALA A 754 8.50 -19.92 -15.30
C ALA A 754 7.61 -19.11 -16.27
N ASP A 755 8.07 -18.88 -17.49
CA ASP A 755 7.32 -18.21 -18.55
C ASP A 755 6.40 -19.18 -19.31
N TYR A 756 5.25 -18.70 -19.76
CA TYR A 756 4.32 -19.53 -20.53
C TYR A 756 4.82 -19.78 -21.95
N ALA A 757 4.80 -21.05 -22.35
CA ALA A 757 4.90 -21.40 -23.76
C ALA A 757 3.73 -20.81 -24.55
N SER A 758 3.97 -20.53 -25.84
CA SER A 758 2.97 -19.90 -26.70
C SER A 758 1.71 -20.76 -26.83
N GLY A 759 0.54 -20.18 -26.56
CA GLY A 759 -0.74 -20.88 -26.68
C GLY A 759 -1.27 -21.48 -25.36
N TYR A 760 -0.53 -21.36 -24.26
CA TYR A 760 -0.94 -21.79 -22.92
C TYR A 760 -1.36 -20.59 -22.04
N PRO A 761 -2.15 -20.82 -20.98
CA PRO A 761 -2.73 -22.11 -20.57
C PRO A 761 -3.98 -22.51 -21.38
N TRP A 762 -4.29 -23.80 -21.38
CA TRP A 762 -5.57 -24.33 -21.87
C TRP A 762 -6.54 -24.52 -20.71
N TYR A 763 -7.76 -24.03 -20.86
CA TYR A 763 -8.79 -24.11 -19.83
C TYR A 763 -9.78 -25.24 -20.12
N ASN A 764 -9.99 -26.15 -19.15
CA ASN A 764 -10.85 -27.34 -19.31
C ASN A 764 -12.05 -27.38 -18.35
N GLU A 765 -12.04 -26.61 -17.25
CA GLU A 765 -13.14 -26.52 -16.26
C GLU A 765 -13.62 -27.88 -15.67
N GLU A 766 -12.71 -28.85 -15.53
CA GLU A 766 -12.99 -30.17 -14.97
C GLU A 766 -12.77 -30.23 -13.45
N ASN A 767 -12.79 -31.43 -12.87
CA ASN A 767 -12.42 -31.63 -11.46
C ASN A 767 -11.56 -32.88 -11.34
N ILE A 768 -10.25 -32.70 -11.14
CA ILE A 768 -9.30 -33.79 -10.95
C ILE A 768 -8.70 -33.75 -9.55
N TRP A 769 -8.35 -34.91 -9.02
CA TRP A 769 -7.71 -35.03 -7.70
C TRP A 769 -6.45 -35.89 -7.71
N LYS A 770 -6.04 -36.34 -8.91
CA LYS A 770 -4.94 -37.26 -9.16
C LYS A 770 -4.13 -36.78 -10.36
N SER A 771 -2.93 -37.33 -10.53
CA SER A 771 -2.04 -37.03 -11.65
C SER A 771 -2.67 -37.41 -13.00
N SER A 772 -2.09 -36.89 -14.08
CA SER A 772 -2.31 -37.35 -15.46
C SER A 772 -1.27 -38.41 -15.86
N ALA A 773 -1.56 -39.13 -16.94
CA ALA A 773 -0.58 -39.93 -17.67
C ALA A 773 -0.20 -39.24 -18.98
N TYR A 774 0.99 -39.54 -19.49
CA TYR A 774 1.55 -38.95 -20.69
C TYR A 774 2.22 -40.01 -21.57
N ALA A 775 1.64 -40.21 -22.77
CA ALA A 775 1.97 -41.31 -23.68
C ALA A 775 1.45 -41.00 -25.09
N ASP A 776 2.08 -41.53 -26.13
CA ASP A 776 1.62 -41.43 -27.51
C ASP A 776 0.43 -42.38 -27.73
N ILE A 777 -0.79 -41.85 -27.72
CA ILE A 777 -2.02 -42.64 -27.78
C ILE A 777 -2.40 -42.93 -29.23
N ASP A 778 -2.20 -42.00 -30.16
CA ASP A 778 -2.61 -42.13 -31.56
C ASP A 778 -1.49 -42.52 -32.54
N ASN A 779 -0.29 -42.83 -32.02
CA ASN A 779 0.92 -43.23 -32.75
C ASN A 779 1.40 -42.16 -33.75
N ASP A 780 1.31 -40.88 -33.36
CA ASP A 780 1.78 -39.75 -34.17
C ASP A 780 3.23 -39.30 -33.84
N ASP A 781 3.92 -40.06 -32.97
CA ASP A 781 5.23 -39.80 -32.39
C ASP A 781 5.26 -38.62 -31.38
N ASN A 782 4.14 -37.92 -31.15
CA ASN A 782 3.97 -36.97 -30.05
C ASN A 782 3.19 -37.64 -28.91
N LYS A 783 3.54 -37.30 -27.68
CA LYS A 783 2.85 -37.85 -26.51
C LYS A 783 1.65 -36.97 -26.16
N ASP A 784 0.57 -37.61 -25.72
CA ASP A 784 -0.71 -37.01 -25.33
C ASP A 784 -0.93 -37.04 -23.83
N ILE A 785 -1.81 -36.18 -23.34
CA ILE A 785 -2.19 -36.10 -21.92
C ILE A 785 -3.48 -36.88 -21.70
N VAL A 786 -3.45 -37.87 -20.81
CA VAL A 786 -4.64 -38.64 -20.41
C VAL A 786 -5.12 -38.19 -19.03
N ILE A 787 -6.41 -37.85 -18.95
CA ILE A 787 -7.04 -37.27 -17.75
C ILE A 787 -8.27 -38.08 -17.35
N ALA A 788 -8.34 -38.40 -16.05
CA ALA A 788 -9.50 -39.05 -15.43
C ALA A 788 -10.15 -38.10 -14.41
N SER A 789 -11.37 -37.66 -14.70
CA SER A 789 -12.08 -36.62 -13.95
C SER A 789 -13.09 -37.19 -12.94
N ARG A 790 -13.29 -36.46 -11.85
CA ARG A 790 -14.34 -36.72 -10.86
C ARG A 790 -15.73 -36.37 -11.37
N THR A 791 -15.86 -35.68 -12.49
CA THR A 791 -17.14 -35.53 -13.21
C THR A 791 -17.56 -36.83 -13.90
N GLY A 792 -16.64 -37.80 -14.01
CA GLY A 792 -16.84 -39.10 -14.65
C GLY A 792 -16.43 -39.17 -16.11
N ARG A 793 -15.66 -38.18 -16.58
CA ARG A 793 -15.00 -38.18 -17.89
C ARG A 793 -13.62 -38.85 -17.83
N ILE A 794 -13.29 -39.58 -18.89
CA ILE A 794 -11.93 -40.06 -19.20
C ILE A 794 -11.64 -39.57 -20.61
N PHE A 795 -10.60 -38.75 -20.79
CA PHE A 795 -10.31 -38.13 -22.08
C PHE A 795 -8.81 -37.96 -22.29
N ALA A 796 -8.40 -37.81 -23.54
CA ALA A 796 -7.03 -37.53 -23.93
C ALA A 796 -6.94 -36.25 -24.76
N LEU A 797 -5.91 -35.44 -24.52
CA LEU A 797 -5.60 -34.22 -25.26
C LEU A 797 -4.25 -34.37 -25.96
N ASN A 798 -4.19 -34.03 -27.24
CA ASN A 798 -2.93 -33.99 -27.96
C ASN A 798 -2.09 -32.73 -27.65
N ASN A 799 -0.90 -32.65 -28.21
CA ASN A 799 0.03 -31.52 -28.05
C ASN A 799 -0.46 -30.18 -28.64
N GLU A 800 -1.59 -30.18 -29.35
CA GLU A 800 -2.27 -28.97 -29.85
C GLU A 800 -3.50 -28.58 -29.00
N GLY A 801 -3.81 -29.35 -27.95
CA GLY A 801 -4.93 -29.11 -27.05
C GLY A 801 -6.27 -29.60 -27.59
N MET A 802 -6.25 -30.47 -28.61
CA MET A 802 -7.43 -31.09 -29.17
C MET A 802 -7.74 -32.41 -28.46
N GLU A 803 -9.02 -32.64 -28.15
CA GLU A 803 -9.48 -33.94 -27.63
C GLU A 803 -9.32 -35.02 -28.72
N LEU A 804 -8.53 -36.06 -28.43
CA LEU A 804 -8.45 -37.28 -29.24
C LEU A 804 -9.73 -38.11 -29.09
N PHE A 805 -10.16 -38.28 -27.84
CA PHE A 805 -11.43 -38.90 -27.48
C PHE A 805 -11.96 -38.36 -26.16
N ASN A 806 -13.24 -38.63 -25.89
CA ASN A 806 -13.89 -38.35 -24.62
C ASN A 806 -14.88 -39.47 -24.29
N PHE A 807 -14.59 -40.20 -23.22
CA PHE A 807 -15.41 -41.30 -22.71
C PHE A 807 -16.12 -40.91 -21.42
N GLU A 808 -17.44 -41.07 -21.40
CA GLU A 808 -18.30 -40.71 -20.27
C GLU A 808 -18.62 -41.96 -19.41
N ALA A 809 -17.79 -42.22 -18.39
CA ALA A 809 -18.05 -43.26 -17.39
C ALA A 809 -19.24 -42.88 -16.47
N ASN A 810 -19.57 -41.59 -16.36
CA ASN A 810 -20.66 -41.05 -15.53
C ASN A 810 -20.54 -41.37 -14.02
N VAL A 811 -19.32 -41.63 -13.54
CA VAL A 811 -18.99 -41.91 -12.13
C VAL A 811 -17.61 -41.34 -11.80
N ASP A 812 -17.42 -40.78 -10.61
CA ASP A 812 -16.12 -40.24 -10.18
C ASP A 812 -14.98 -41.27 -10.42
N GLN A 813 -13.95 -40.85 -11.15
CA GLN A 813 -12.70 -41.62 -11.26
C GLN A 813 -11.82 -41.33 -10.03
N LEU A 814 -11.26 -42.38 -9.41
CA LEU A 814 -10.61 -42.30 -8.10
C LEU A 814 -9.08 -42.33 -8.15
N LEU A 815 -8.51 -42.92 -9.20
CA LEU A 815 -7.07 -43.20 -9.33
C LEU A 815 -6.49 -42.44 -10.53
N THR A 816 -5.17 -42.30 -10.54
CA THR A 816 -4.40 -41.80 -11.68
C THR A 816 -4.66 -42.72 -12.89
N PRO A 817 -4.98 -42.20 -14.09
CA PRO A 817 -5.08 -43.03 -15.27
C PRO A 817 -3.71 -43.65 -15.58
N MET A 818 -3.72 -44.85 -16.12
CA MET A 818 -2.51 -45.58 -16.52
C MET A 818 -2.63 -45.92 -18.00
N VAL A 819 -1.50 -45.95 -18.71
CA VAL A 819 -1.45 -46.27 -20.13
C VAL A 819 -0.56 -47.49 -20.34
N ALA A 820 -1.07 -48.54 -20.99
CA ALA A 820 -0.34 -49.78 -21.24
C ALA A 820 -1.04 -50.59 -22.35
N ASP A 821 -0.32 -51.43 -23.09
CA ASP A 821 -0.91 -52.37 -24.07
C ASP A 821 -1.56 -53.56 -23.32
N ILE A 822 -2.88 -53.50 -23.11
CA ILE A 822 -3.60 -54.51 -22.32
C ILE A 822 -3.96 -55.71 -23.18
N ASP A 823 -4.33 -55.54 -24.44
CA ASP A 823 -4.78 -56.65 -25.30
C ASP A 823 -3.72 -57.22 -26.27
N GLY A 824 -2.48 -56.71 -26.20
CA GLY A 824 -1.30 -57.23 -26.88
C GLY A 824 -1.29 -56.94 -28.38
N ASP A 825 -2.03 -55.93 -28.83
CA ASP A 825 -2.13 -55.56 -30.24
C ASP A 825 -1.04 -54.57 -30.69
N GLY A 826 -0.26 -54.05 -29.74
CA GLY A 826 0.81 -53.09 -29.95
C GLY A 826 0.38 -51.63 -29.94
N GLU A 827 -0.91 -51.34 -29.77
CA GLU A 827 -1.44 -50.00 -29.48
C GLU A 827 -1.61 -49.81 -27.96
N LEU A 828 -1.55 -48.57 -27.48
CA LEU A 828 -1.66 -48.28 -26.05
C LEU A 828 -3.13 -48.13 -25.62
N ASP A 829 -3.49 -48.78 -24.50
CA ASP A 829 -4.80 -48.66 -23.88
C ASP A 829 -4.77 -47.73 -22.65
N ILE A 830 -5.93 -47.14 -22.34
CA ILE A 830 -6.16 -46.24 -21.22
C ILE A 830 -6.95 -46.95 -20.13
N ILE A 831 -6.36 -47.03 -18.93
CA ILE A 831 -6.91 -47.72 -17.78
C ILE A 831 -7.31 -46.70 -16.70
N SER A 832 -8.54 -46.77 -16.21
CA SER A 832 -9.04 -45.95 -15.10
C SER A 832 -9.93 -46.75 -14.14
N PHE A 833 -10.14 -46.22 -12.93
CA PHE A 833 -10.92 -46.90 -11.88
C PHE A 833 -11.97 -45.98 -11.25
N GLY A 834 -13.24 -46.38 -11.36
CA GLY A 834 -14.38 -45.61 -10.89
C GLY A 834 -14.84 -45.96 -9.47
N ILE A 835 -15.55 -45.02 -8.82
CA ILE A 835 -16.20 -45.24 -7.51
C ILE A 835 -17.30 -46.31 -7.54
N ASP A 836 -17.71 -46.76 -8.72
CA ASP A 836 -18.59 -47.92 -8.90
C ASP A 836 -17.84 -49.27 -8.80
N LYS A 837 -16.55 -49.24 -8.40
CA LYS A 837 -15.64 -50.38 -8.23
C LYS A 837 -15.23 -51.02 -9.55
N LYS A 838 -15.31 -50.30 -10.66
CA LYS A 838 -15.01 -50.85 -11.97
C LYS A 838 -13.70 -50.35 -12.54
N ILE A 839 -12.97 -51.26 -13.17
CA ILE A 839 -11.82 -50.98 -14.03
C ILE A 839 -12.36 -50.73 -15.44
N TYR A 840 -12.05 -49.57 -16.00
CA TYR A 840 -12.32 -49.21 -17.38
C TYR A 840 -11.01 -49.35 -18.15
N ALA A 841 -11.01 -50.08 -19.27
CA ALA A 841 -9.90 -50.13 -20.21
C ALA A 841 -10.43 -49.71 -21.58
N LEU A 842 -9.84 -48.67 -22.15
CA LEU A 842 -10.25 -48.05 -23.41
C LEU A 842 -9.11 -48.16 -24.41
N ASN A 843 -9.40 -48.45 -25.67
CA ASN A 843 -8.39 -48.35 -26.72
C ASN A 843 -8.08 -46.88 -27.07
N ALA A 844 -7.12 -46.66 -27.97
CA ALA A 844 -6.70 -45.34 -28.46
C ALA A 844 -7.85 -44.46 -28.99
N ASP A 845 -8.90 -45.06 -29.58
CA ASP A 845 -10.10 -44.36 -30.06
C ASP A 845 -11.09 -43.97 -28.93
N GLY A 846 -10.81 -44.33 -27.67
CA GLY A 846 -11.70 -44.12 -26.52
C GLY A 846 -12.86 -45.12 -26.41
N ASN A 847 -12.79 -46.25 -27.09
CA ASN A 847 -13.79 -47.31 -26.99
C ASN A 847 -13.40 -48.35 -25.94
N LEU A 848 -14.38 -48.85 -25.18
CA LEU A 848 -14.14 -49.94 -24.23
C LEU A 848 -13.60 -51.20 -24.92
N LEU A 849 -12.52 -51.74 -24.37
CA LEU A 849 -12.02 -53.07 -24.73
C LEU A 849 -13.07 -54.15 -24.45
N ALA A 850 -12.96 -55.26 -25.16
CA ALA A 850 -13.86 -56.39 -24.97
C ALA A 850 -13.80 -56.89 -23.51
N ASN A 851 -14.97 -57.14 -22.91
CA ASN A 851 -15.14 -57.58 -21.51
C ASN A 851 -14.87 -56.53 -20.42
N PHE A 852 -14.53 -55.29 -20.80
CA PHE A 852 -14.51 -54.15 -19.88
C PHE A 852 -15.84 -53.38 -19.92
N PRO A 853 -16.23 -52.72 -18.81
CA PRO A 853 -15.48 -52.60 -17.56
C PRO A 853 -15.61 -53.84 -16.64
N VAL A 854 -14.54 -54.13 -15.88
CA VAL A 854 -14.47 -55.25 -14.93
C VAL A 854 -14.83 -54.76 -13.52
N GLU A 855 -15.81 -55.37 -12.86
CA GLU A 855 -16.23 -54.99 -11.49
C GLU A 855 -15.45 -55.76 -10.41
N LEU A 856 -14.85 -55.03 -9.47
CA LEU A 856 -14.17 -55.56 -8.28
C LEU A 856 -15.14 -55.70 -7.09
N PRO A 857 -14.85 -56.62 -6.15
CA PRO A 857 -15.70 -56.83 -4.97
C PRO A 857 -15.71 -55.63 -4.01
N MET A 858 -14.67 -54.80 -4.01
CA MET A 858 -14.48 -53.67 -3.11
C MET A 858 -13.70 -52.54 -3.80
N LEU A 859 -13.81 -51.31 -3.30
CA LEU A 859 -13.04 -50.16 -3.77
C LEU A 859 -11.53 -50.33 -3.55
N SER A 860 -10.75 -49.58 -4.32
CA SER A 860 -9.32 -49.31 -4.10
C SER A 860 -9.07 -47.81 -3.88
N PHE A 861 -8.07 -47.50 -3.07
CA PHE A 861 -7.49 -46.15 -2.94
C PHE A 861 -5.98 -46.15 -3.20
N CYS A 862 -5.44 -47.27 -3.67
CA CYS A 862 -4.04 -47.41 -4.07
C CYS A 862 -4.00 -47.45 -5.60
N GLU A 863 -2.99 -46.82 -6.22
CA GLU A 863 -2.88 -46.76 -7.68
C GLU A 863 -2.71 -48.16 -8.30
N MET A 864 -2.92 -48.26 -9.61
CA MET A 864 -2.79 -49.50 -10.40
C MET A 864 -1.36 -49.67 -10.92
N ALA A 865 -0.98 -50.90 -11.26
CA ALA A 865 0.24 -51.21 -12.01
C ALA A 865 -0.06 -52.10 -13.22
N SER A 866 0.85 -52.17 -14.19
CA SER A 866 0.69 -53.00 -15.39
C SER A 866 2.02 -53.57 -15.88
N ALA A 867 2.02 -54.84 -16.25
CA ALA A 867 3.09 -55.54 -16.98
C ALA A 867 2.55 -56.88 -17.52
N ASP A 868 3.22 -57.46 -18.51
CA ASP A 868 3.00 -58.83 -18.98
C ASP A 868 3.54 -59.82 -17.93
N LEU A 869 2.66 -60.29 -17.03
CA LEU A 869 3.07 -61.10 -15.87
C LEU A 869 3.17 -62.59 -16.20
N ASP A 870 2.45 -63.05 -17.22
CA ASP A 870 2.49 -64.45 -17.66
C ASP A 870 3.22 -64.70 -18.99
N GLU A 871 3.86 -63.65 -19.52
CA GLU A 871 4.67 -63.62 -20.74
C GLU A 871 3.87 -64.04 -22.00
N ASP A 872 2.59 -63.67 -22.06
CA ASP A 872 1.70 -63.98 -23.19
C ASP A 872 1.68 -62.91 -24.30
N GLY A 873 2.31 -61.76 -24.04
CA GLY A 873 2.39 -60.61 -24.94
C GLY A 873 1.31 -59.54 -24.70
N SER A 874 0.41 -59.72 -23.75
CA SER A 874 -0.57 -58.72 -23.29
C SER A 874 -0.27 -58.34 -21.84
N ASN A 875 -0.49 -57.09 -21.44
CA ASN A 875 -0.25 -56.69 -20.06
C ASN A 875 -1.44 -56.99 -19.12
N GLU A 876 -1.14 -57.36 -17.88
CA GLU A 876 -2.11 -57.48 -16.79
C GLU A 876 -2.23 -56.22 -15.95
N ILE A 877 -3.47 -55.89 -15.55
CA ILE A 877 -3.77 -54.81 -14.62
C ILE A 877 -3.70 -55.33 -13.18
N LEU A 878 -2.76 -54.81 -12.39
CA LEU A 878 -2.66 -55.05 -10.96
C LEU A 878 -3.41 -53.98 -10.15
N ILE A 879 -4.28 -54.43 -9.26
CA ILE A 879 -5.01 -53.55 -8.35
C ILE A 879 -5.34 -54.24 -7.03
N SER A 880 -5.05 -53.55 -5.92
CA SER A 880 -5.39 -54.01 -4.57
C SER A 880 -6.72 -53.43 -4.11
N THR A 881 -7.46 -54.11 -3.26
CA THR A 881 -8.75 -53.63 -2.73
C THR A 881 -8.74 -53.44 -1.22
N LEU A 882 -9.71 -52.67 -0.71
CA LEU A 882 -9.93 -52.49 0.73
C LEU A 882 -10.32 -53.79 1.47
N ALA A 883 -10.59 -54.88 0.74
CA ALA A 883 -10.79 -56.20 1.33
C ALA A 883 -9.47 -56.94 1.66
N GLY A 884 -8.31 -56.40 1.26
CA GLY A 884 -7.02 -57.07 1.44
C GLY A 884 -6.76 -58.13 0.37
N GLU A 885 -7.16 -57.85 -0.86
CA GLU A 885 -7.00 -58.74 -2.01
C GLU A 885 -6.24 -57.98 -3.11
N LEU A 886 -5.23 -58.61 -3.72
CA LEU A 886 -4.55 -58.12 -4.93
C LEU A 886 -5.06 -58.90 -6.14
N PHE A 887 -5.56 -58.20 -7.15
CA PHE A 887 -6.04 -58.76 -8.42
C PHE A 887 -4.99 -58.56 -9.51
N ALA A 888 -4.93 -59.49 -10.46
CA ALA A 888 -4.16 -59.39 -11.71
C ALA A 888 -5.12 -59.73 -12.85
N ILE A 889 -5.64 -58.71 -13.52
CA ILE A 889 -6.72 -58.83 -14.51
C ILE A 889 -6.12 -58.77 -15.91
N ASN A 890 -6.34 -59.80 -16.71
CA ASN A 890 -5.88 -59.86 -18.10
C ASN A 890 -6.87 -59.19 -19.08
N HIS A 891 -6.52 -59.17 -20.37
CA HIS A 891 -7.33 -58.61 -21.45
C HIS A 891 -8.74 -59.24 -21.61
N LEU A 892 -8.96 -60.44 -21.07
CA LEU A 892 -10.27 -61.10 -21.07
C LEU A 892 -11.16 -60.67 -19.89
N GLY A 893 -10.65 -59.82 -19.00
CA GLY A 893 -11.32 -59.44 -17.76
C GLY A 893 -11.32 -60.56 -16.71
N GLU A 894 -10.42 -61.53 -16.83
CA GLU A 894 -10.28 -62.68 -15.93
C GLU A 894 -9.02 -62.50 -15.04
N ASN A 895 -9.03 -63.10 -13.84
CA ASN A 895 -7.81 -63.12 -13.02
C ASN A 895 -6.82 -64.14 -13.57
N LEU A 896 -5.52 -63.81 -13.50
CA LEU A 896 -4.45 -64.80 -13.66
C LEU A 896 -4.57 -65.93 -12.62
N ASN A 897 -4.02 -67.09 -12.97
CA ASN A 897 -3.99 -68.22 -12.06
C ASN A 897 -3.11 -67.89 -10.84
N GLY A 898 -3.67 -68.01 -9.64
CA GLY A 898 -3.04 -67.57 -8.39
C GLY A 898 -3.66 -66.29 -7.81
N PHE A 899 -4.44 -65.56 -8.62
CA PHE A 899 -5.11 -64.32 -8.21
C PHE A 899 -6.64 -64.51 -8.01
N PRO A 900 -7.28 -63.71 -7.14
CA PRO A 900 -6.66 -62.69 -6.30
C PRO A 900 -5.84 -63.28 -5.15
N VAL A 901 -4.71 -62.63 -4.84
CA VAL A 901 -3.86 -62.99 -3.70
C VAL A 901 -4.43 -62.36 -2.43
N ASN A 902 -4.58 -63.15 -1.37
CA ASN A 902 -5.03 -62.64 -0.07
C ASN A 902 -3.84 -62.03 0.70
N LEU A 903 -3.88 -60.72 0.90
CA LEU A 903 -2.83 -59.92 1.53
C LEU A 903 -2.92 -59.88 3.06
N SER A 904 -3.90 -60.56 3.66
CA SER A 904 -4.25 -60.53 5.10
C SER A 904 -4.76 -59.18 5.64
N ALA A 905 -4.36 -58.05 5.05
CA ALA A 905 -4.88 -56.72 5.33
C ALA A 905 -5.01 -55.90 4.03
N ALA A 906 -5.84 -54.84 4.04
CA ALA A 906 -5.92 -53.90 2.92
C ALA A 906 -4.53 -53.31 2.62
N SER A 907 -4.20 -53.15 1.35
CA SER A 907 -2.96 -52.47 0.96
C SER A 907 -2.99 -51.00 1.38
N CYS A 908 -1.80 -50.44 1.63
CA CYS A 908 -1.62 -49.01 1.95
C CYS A 908 -0.64 -48.31 0.99
N SER A 909 -0.21 -48.98 -0.09
CA SER A 909 0.68 -48.44 -1.11
C SER A 909 0.26 -48.98 -2.47
N ALA A 910 0.57 -48.28 -3.57
CA ALA A 910 0.39 -48.88 -4.89
C ALA A 910 1.38 -50.05 -5.08
N PRO A 911 1.00 -51.12 -5.79
CA PRO A 911 1.95 -52.16 -6.19
C PRO A 911 2.98 -51.58 -7.17
N ILE A 912 4.21 -52.06 -7.08
CA ILE A 912 5.23 -51.91 -8.12
C ILE A 912 5.66 -53.28 -8.63
N ILE A 913 6.16 -53.33 -9.86
CA ILE A 913 6.62 -54.55 -10.51
C ILE A 913 8.12 -54.41 -10.76
N LEU A 914 8.91 -55.38 -10.31
CA LEU A 914 10.37 -55.43 -10.48
C LEU A 914 10.72 -55.98 -11.87
N ASP A 915 11.97 -55.84 -12.29
CA ASP A 915 12.50 -56.38 -13.55
C ASP A 915 12.28 -57.89 -13.73
N ASN A 916 12.32 -58.64 -12.62
CA ASN A 916 12.03 -60.08 -12.54
C ASN A 916 10.52 -60.41 -12.41
N LEU A 917 9.65 -59.43 -12.64
CA LEU A 917 8.18 -59.49 -12.54
C LEU A 917 7.62 -59.74 -11.12
N ASN A 918 8.45 -59.76 -10.08
CA ASN A 918 7.94 -59.79 -8.71
C ASN A 918 7.19 -58.49 -8.39
N ILE A 919 6.14 -58.62 -7.59
CA ILE A 919 5.23 -57.54 -7.21
C ILE A 919 5.50 -57.14 -5.76
N VAL A 920 5.73 -55.85 -5.51
CA VAL A 920 6.03 -55.31 -4.18
C VAL A 920 4.93 -54.35 -3.72
N LEU A 921 4.43 -54.53 -2.49
CA LEU A 921 3.46 -53.61 -1.87
C LEU A 921 3.46 -53.66 -0.33
N GLY A 922 2.99 -52.58 0.28
CA GLY A 922 2.74 -52.46 1.72
C GLY A 922 1.28 -52.72 2.11
N THR A 923 1.07 -53.14 3.35
CA THR A 923 -0.24 -53.49 3.92
C THR A 923 -0.52 -52.74 5.24
N ASN A 924 -1.81 -52.51 5.53
CA ASN A 924 -2.24 -51.74 6.72
C ASN A 924 -1.93 -52.40 8.06
N ASP A 925 -1.52 -53.67 8.09
CA ASP A 925 -1.01 -54.35 9.29
C ASP A 925 0.52 -54.24 9.43
N ASN A 926 1.13 -53.30 8.68
CA ASN A 926 2.55 -52.92 8.73
C ASN A 926 3.50 -53.97 8.15
N ASN A 927 3.08 -54.71 7.13
CA ASN A 927 3.98 -55.60 6.40
C ASN A 927 4.30 -55.07 5.00
N LEU A 928 5.53 -55.29 4.56
CA LEU A 928 5.93 -55.23 3.15
C LEU A 928 5.91 -56.66 2.58
N LEU A 929 5.23 -56.83 1.44
CA LEU A 929 5.08 -58.10 0.75
C LEU A 929 5.82 -58.07 -0.58
N ILE A 930 6.45 -59.19 -0.92
CA ILE A 930 6.89 -59.50 -2.29
C ILE A 930 6.16 -60.75 -2.75
N ILE A 931 5.54 -60.66 -3.92
CA ILE A 931 4.66 -61.68 -4.50
C ILE A 931 5.20 -62.03 -5.88
N ASN A 932 5.39 -63.32 -6.19
CA ASN A 932 5.82 -63.72 -7.52
C ASN A 932 4.65 -63.67 -8.54
N PRO A 933 4.92 -63.75 -9.86
CA PRO A 933 3.87 -63.75 -10.88
C PRO A 933 2.85 -64.90 -10.78
N GLN A 934 3.15 -65.96 -10.03
CA GLN A 934 2.23 -67.08 -9.78
C GLN A 934 1.29 -66.84 -8.58
N GLY A 935 1.35 -65.66 -7.95
CA GLY A 935 0.51 -65.27 -6.81
C GLY A 935 0.99 -65.83 -5.46
N GLU A 936 2.24 -66.29 -5.35
CA GLU A 936 2.83 -66.76 -4.09
C GLU A 936 3.54 -65.61 -3.37
N ILE A 937 3.20 -65.37 -2.10
CA ILE A 937 3.93 -64.43 -1.23
C ILE A 937 5.30 -65.04 -0.90
N ILE A 938 6.37 -64.50 -1.49
CA ILE A 938 7.75 -64.96 -1.31
C ILE A 938 8.49 -64.20 -0.20
N LEU A 939 8.06 -62.97 0.12
CA LEU A 939 8.48 -62.22 1.31
C LEU A 939 7.27 -61.63 2.03
N ASN A 940 7.29 -61.71 3.37
CA ASN A 940 6.38 -60.99 4.25
C ASN A 940 7.19 -60.40 5.41
N LYS A 941 7.65 -59.16 5.26
CA LYS A 941 8.52 -58.46 6.22
C LYS A 941 7.67 -57.59 7.15
N ASP A 942 7.67 -57.91 8.45
CA ASP A 942 7.07 -57.10 9.51
C ASP A 942 7.92 -55.84 9.74
N LEU A 943 7.31 -54.67 9.59
CA LEU A 943 7.94 -53.36 9.76
C LEU A 943 7.84 -52.85 11.21
N ASN A 944 7.55 -53.72 12.17
CA ASN A 944 7.52 -53.43 13.61
C ASN A 944 6.59 -52.27 13.99
N GLY A 945 5.43 -52.18 13.34
CA GLY A 945 4.45 -51.10 13.56
C GLY A 945 4.71 -49.82 12.76
N GLN A 946 5.68 -49.82 11.84
CA GLN A 946 5.92 -48.71 10.92
C GLN A 946 5.14 -48.93 9.62
N LYS A 947 4.07 -48.15 9.43
CA LYS A 947 3.21 -48.28 8.26
C LYS A 947 3.83 -47.56 7.06
N ILE A 948 3.89 -48.21 5.90
CA ILE A 948 4.18 -47.57 4.61
C ILE A 948 2.98 -46.69 4.21
N VAL A 949 3.21 -45.44 3.82
CA VAL A 949 2.11 -44.48 3.51
C VAL A 949 2.07 -44.11 2.03
N VAL A 950 3.17 -44.38 1.32
CA VAL A 950 3.37 -44.01 -0.07
C VAL A 950 3.95 -45.19 -0.83
N SER A 951 3.82 -45.20 -2.15
CA SER A 951 4.32 -46.29 -2.99
C SER A 951 5.82 -46.51 -2.80
N PRO A 952 6.29 -47.77 -2.64
CA PRO A 952 7.71 -48.07 -2.73
C PRO A 952 8.24 -47.79 -4.13
N ILE A 953 9.57 -47.71 -4.26
CA ILE A 953 10.29 -47.68 -5.54
C ILE A 953 11.32 -48.79 -5.58
N ALA A 954 11.84 -49.10 -6.76
CA ALA A 954 12.91 -50.07 -6.94
C ALA A 954 14.04 -49.51 -7.79
N ALA A 955 15.27 -49.80 -7.40
CA ALA A 955 16.49 -49.47 -8.15
C ALA A 955 17.66 -50.28 -7.59
N ASP A 956 18.72 -50.42 -8.38
CA ASP A 956 20.01 -51.00 -7.97
C ASP A 956 20.84 -49.92 -7.24
N PHE A 957 20.70 -49.83 -5.92
CA PHE A 957 21.33 -48.82 -5.07
C PHE A 957 22.77 -49.18 -4.71
N ASP A 958 23.12 -50.47 -4.69
CA ASP A 958 24.45 -50.95 -4.28
C ASP A 958 25.33 -51.46 -5.44
N ASN A 959 24.81 -51.41 -6.67
CA ASN A 959 25.44 -51.76 -7.94
C ASN A 959 25.78 -53.25 -8.07
N ASP A 960 24.89 -54.14 -7.62
CA ASP A 960 25.05 -55.59 -7.72
C ASP A 960 24.23 -56.27 -8.84
N ASP A 961 23.54 -55.48 -9.66
CA ASP A 961 22.61 -55.86 -10.73
C ASP A 961 21.26 -56.46 -10.26
N ASP A 962 21.04 -56.68 -8.96
CA ASP A 962 19.71 -56.95 -8.40
C ASP A 962 19.02 -55.63 -7.99
N LEU A 963 17.68 -55.63 -7.89
CA LEU A 963 16.92 -54.43 -7.49
C LEU A 963 16.60 -54.43 -6.00
N GLU A 964 16.97 -53.36 -5.29
CA GLU A 964 16.54 -53.08 -3.93
C GLU A 964 15.22 -52.31 -3.92
N ILE A 965 14.52 -52.39 -2.79
CA ILE A 965 13.24 -51.77 -2.55
C ILE A 965 13.43 -50.62 -1.56
N ALA A 966 13.18 -49.39 -2.03
CA ALA A 966 13.18 -48.21 -1.18
C ALA A 966 11.75 -47.78 -0.83
N PHE A 967 11.52 -47.40 0.43
CA PHE A 967 10.19 -46.98 0.89
C PHE A 967 10.25 -46.02 2.08
N ALA A 968 9.15 -45.27 2.25
CA ALA A 968 8.95 -44.35 3.36
C ALA A 968 7.77 -44.76 4.24
N THR A 969 7.93 -44.58 5.55
CA THR A 969 6.90 -44.87 6.55
C THR A 969 6.26 -43.61 7.10
N GLN A 970 5.12 -43.76 7.78
CA GLN A 970 4.30 -42.64 8.27
C GLN A 970 5.04 -41.70 9.21
N ASN A 971 6.01 -42.24 9.95
CA ASN A 971 6.75 -41.51 10.97
C ASN A 971 8.09 -40.99 10.44
N GLY A 972 8.32 -40.98 9.13
CA GLY A 972 9.54 -40.43 8.54
C GLY A 972 10.73 -41.38 8.50
N ILE A 973 10.51 -42.68 8.70
CA ILE A 973 11.59 -43.67 8.50
C ILE A 973 11.66 -44.00 7.01
N LEU A 974 12.82 -43.75 6.42
CA LEU A 974 13.19 -44.14 5.06
C LEU A 974 14.06 -45.41 5.13
N SER A 975 13.88 -46.35 4.22
CA SER A 975 14.60 -47.63 4.22
C SER A 975 14.88 -48.09 2.80
N ILE A 976 16.04 -48.72 2.61
CA ILE A 976 16.42 -49.46 1.41
C ILE A 976 16.69 -50.91 1.82
N ILE A 977 16.05 -51.87 1.16
CA ILE A 977 16.14 -53.28 1.50
C ILE A 977 16.33 -54.16 0.27
N GLU A 978 17.00 -55.27 0.47
CA GLU A 978 17.08 -56.37 -0.48
C GLU A 978 15.72 -57.06 -0.67
N GLN A 979 15.56 -57.76 -1.80
CA GLN A 979 14.37 -58.60 -2.04
C GLN A 979 14.24 -59.77 -1.04
N ASP A 980 15.32 -60.15 -0.35
CA ASP A 980 15.26 -61.14 0.75
C ASP A 980 14.83 -60.53 2.10
N GLY A 981 14.66 -59.20 2.14
CA GLY A 981 14.26 -58.42 3.29
C GLY A 981 15.41 -57.91 4.17
N THR A 982 16.67 -58.15 3.82
CA THR A 982 17.81 -57.55 4.53
C THR A 982 17.94 -56.05 4.23
N GLU A 983 18.44 -55.27 5.19
CA GLU A 983 18.58 -53.81 5.04
C GLU A 983 19.97 -53.46 4.51
N LEU A 984 20.02 -52.50 3.58
CA LEU A 984 21.27 -51.98 3.05
C LEU A 984 22.07 -51.25 4.15
N SER A 985 23.40 -51.24 4.04
CA SER A 985 24.24 -50.62 5.07
C SER A 985 23.96 -49.12 5.19
N GLY A 986 23.78 -48.64 6.42
CA GLY A 986 23.42 -47.23 6.70
C GLY A 986 21.93 -46.97 6.85
N TRP A 987 21.08 -47.90 6.39
CA TRP A 987 19.62 -47.81 6.49
C TRP A 987 19.10 -48.61 7.70
N PRO A 988 17.94 -48.21 8.27
CA PRO A 988 17.10 -47.07 7.90
C PRO A 988 17.58 -45.73 8.47
N VAL A 989 17.18 -44.63 7.83
CA VAL A 989 17.35 -43.25 8.33
C VAL A 989 16.00 -42.67 8.77
N ASN A 990 16.01 -41.63 9.59
CA ASN A 990 14.79 -40.99 10.10
C ASN A 990 14.84 -39.47 9.94
N ILE A 991 13.99 -38.96 9.05
CA ILE A 991 13.90 -37.51 8.79
C ILE A 991 13.11 -36.76 9.88
N SER A 992 12.46 -37.47 10.82
CA SER A 992 11.65 -36.91 11.92
C SER A 992 10.40 -36.11 11.49
N HIS A 993 10.04 -36.14 10.21
CA HIS A 993 8.84 -35.55 9.63
C HIS A 993 8.02 -36.62 8.90
N SER A 994 6.70 -36.45 8.81
CA SER A 994 5.87 -37.35 7.99
C SER A 994 6.16 -37.17 6.50
N VAL A 995 6.09 -38.25 5.73
CA VAL A 995 6.23 -38.23 4.27
C VAL A 995 4.85 -38.35 3.63
N ALA A 996 4.56 -37.48 2.64
CA ALA A 996 3.28 -37.47 1.95
C ALA A 996 3.33 -38.09 0.53
N ASN A 997 4.52 -38.14 -0.08
CA ASN A 997 4.72 -38.55 -1.46
C ASN A 997 5.76 -39.68 -1.58
N PRO A 998 5.66 -40.56 -2.60
CA PRO A 998 6.65 -41.60 -2.83
C PRO A 998 8.03 -40.98 -3.09
N PRO A 999 9.11 -41.63 -2.63
CA PRO A 999 10.46 -41.19 -2.97
C PRO A 999 10.73 -41.39 -4.48
N VAL A 1000 11.77 -40.73 -4.97
CA VAL A 1000 12.35 -40.93 -6.31
C VAL A 1000 13.85 -41.13 -6.18
N THR A 1001 14.51 -41.62 -7.23
CA THR A 1001 15.96 -41.83 -7.19
C THR A 1001 16.65 -41.62 -8.53
N VAL A 1002 17.79 -40.93 -8.45
CA VAL A 1002 18.72 -40.60 -9.53
C VAL A 1002 20.14 -40.53 -8.95
N ASP A 1003 21.17 -40.57 -9.79
CA ASP A 1003 22.54 -40.19 -9.44
C ASP A 1003 22.65 -38.65 -9.49
N LEU A 1004 22.34 -38.00 -8.37
CA LEU A 1004 22.16 -36.53 -8.28
C LEU A 1004 23.49 -35.78 -8.38
N ASN A 1005 24.60 -36.39 -7.96
CA ASN A 1005 25.90 -35.73 -7.76
C ASN A 1005 27.02 -36.32 -8.63
N ASN A 1006 26.68 -37.15 -9.61
CA ASN A 1006 27.60 -37.79 -10.56
C ASN A 1006 28.71 -38.61 -9.87
N ASP A 1007 28.35 -39.33 -8.81
CA ASP A 1007 29.25 -40.21 -8.07
C ASP A 1007 29.09 -41.71 -8.41
N GLU A 1008 28.26 -41.99 -9.44
CA GLU A 1008 27.83 -43.31 -9.90
C GLU A 1008 26.92 -44.07 -8.91
N ASN A 1009 26.56 -43.50 -7.76
CA ASN A 1009 25.59 -44.05 -6.82
C ASN A 1009 24.27 -43.32 -6.88
N LEU A 1010 23.19 -44.01 -6.51
CA LEU A 1010 21.85 -43.43 -6.50
C LEU A 1010 21.58 -42.72 -5.16
N ASN A 1011 20.96 -41.55 -5.23
CA ASN A 1011 20.48 -40.79 -4.08
C ASN A 1011 18.97 -41.00 -3.91
N LEU A 1012 18.53 -41.21 -2.67
CA LEU A 1012 17.11 -41.30 -2.33
C LEU A 1012 16.59 -39.89 -2.02
N ILE A 1013 15.61 -39.45 -2.79
CA ILE A 1013 15.04 -38.10 -2.71
C ILE A 1013 13.59 -38.20 -2.24
N CYS A 1014 13.21 -37.39 -1.25
CA CYS A 1014 11.84 -37.32 -0.78
C CYS A 1014 11.47 -35.94 -0.22
N PHE A 1015 10.16 -35.66 -0.24
CA PHE A 1015 9.59 -34.48 0.39
C PHE A 1015 8.82 -34.87 1.66
N SER A 1016 8.99 -34.09 2.72
CA SER A 1016 8.12 -34.18 3.88
C SER A 1016 6.69 -33.72 3.54
N SER A 1017 5.74 -33.97 4.43
CA SER A 1017 4.39 -33.42 4.33
C SER A 1017 4.33 -31.90 4.53
N THR A 1018 5.44 -31.28 4.95
CA THR A 1018 5.63 -29.82 5.03
C THR A 1018 6.44 -29.28 3.85
N ASN A 1019 6.63 -30.10 2.81
CA ASN A 1019 7.35 -29.80 1.56
C ASN A 1019 8.86 -29.63 1.68
N ASP A 1020 9.47 -29.91 2.82
CA ASP A 1020 10.92 -29.83 2.95
C ASP A 1020 11.58 -30.99 2.16
N LEU A 1021 12.60 -30.68 1.38
CA LEU A 1021 13.35 -31.63 0.57
C LEU A 1021 14.42 -32.31 1.43
N TYR A 1022 14.45 -33.64 1.37
CA TYR A 1022 15.50 -34.47 1.96
C TYR A 1022 16.15 -35.32 0.87
N VAL A 1023 17.48 -35.38 0.91
CA VAL A 1023 18.29 -36.15 -0.03
C VAL A 1023 19.34 -36.95 0.73
N TYR A 1024 19.36 -38.27 0.53
CA TYR A 1024 20.31 -39.19 1.16
C TYR A 1024 21.11 -39.96 0.11
N ASN A 1025 22.40 -40.16 0.38
CA ASN A 1025 23.26 -41.07 -0.36
C ASN A 1025 22.86 -42.54 -0.10
N ASN A 1026 23.31 -43.46 -0.94
CA ASN A 1026 23.05 -44.89 -0.77
C ASN A 1026 23.59 -45.48 0.55
N ASP A 1027 24.56 -44.82 1.20
CA ASP A 1027 25.11 -45.19 2.51
C ASP A 1027 24.36 -44.58 3.72
N GLY A 1028 23.26 -43.85 3.48
CA GLY A 1028 22.43 -43.21 4.50
C GLY A 1028 22.96 -41.86 5.02
N SER A 1029 24.05 -41.31 4.47
CA SER A 1029 24.48 -39.94 4.76
C SER A 1029 23.65 -38.90 3.99
N GLU A 1030 23.47 -37.72 4.56
CA GLU A 1030 22.72 -36.61 3.94
C GLU A 1030 23.61 -35.84 2.93
N VAL A 1031 23.02 -35.39 1.83
CA VAL A 1031 23.71 -34.57 0.81
C VAL A 1031 23.92 -33.13 1.34
N GLU A 1032 25.02 -32.48 0.95
CA GLU A 1032 25.52 -31.24 1.57
C GLU A 1032 24.51 -30.07 1.64
N PHE A 1033 23.66 -29.89 0.62
CA PHE A 1033 22.65 -28.83 0.61
C PHE A 1033 21.36 -29.19 1.36
N ALA A 1034 21.16 -30.46 1.70
CA ALA A 1034 19.94 -30.95 2.32
C ALA A 1034 20.03 -30.84 3.87
N PRO A 1035 18.91 -30.63 4.57
CA PRO A 1035 17.55 -30.45 4.02
C PRO A 1035 17.31 -29.04 3.48
N VAL A 1036 16.51 -28.94 2.41
CA VAL A 1036 16.07 -27.64 1.86
C VAL A 1036 14.66 -27.34 2.36
N PRO A 1037 14.46 -26.31 3.20
CA PRO A 1037 13.14 -25.89 3.61
C PRO A 1037 12.44 -25.19 2.45
N VAL A 1038 11.28 -25.69 2.04
CA VAL A 1038 10.47 -25.05 0.98
C VAL A 1038 9.46 -24.09 1.60
N GLY A 1039 8.88 -24.44 2.76
CA GLY A 1039 7.98 -23.56 3.50
C GLY A 1039 6.62 -23.27 2.83
N LEU A 1040 6.36 -23.84 1.65
CA LEU A 1040 5.11 -23.70 0.91
C LEU A 1040 4.14 -24.85 1.21
N ILE A 1041 2.83 -24.62 1.01
CA ILE A 1041 1.80 -25.58 1.39
C ILE A 1041 1.43 -26.50 0.23
N GLY A 1042 1.41 -27.81 0.53
CA GLY A 1042 0.91 -28.88 -0.33
C GLY A 1042 1.99 -29.38 -1.29
N ASN A 1043 2.14 -30.69 -1.44
CA ASN A 1043 3.10 -31.28 -2.37
C ASN A 1043 2.46 -32.39 -3.20
N THR A 1044 3.00 -32.55 -4.41
CA THR A 1044 2.77 -33.71 -5.26
C THR A 1044 4.02 -34.58 -5.28
N PRO A 1045 3.95 -35.82 -5.80
CA PRO A 1045 5.14 -36.58 -6.11
C PRO A 1045 6.12 -35.78 -6.98
N ALA A 1046 7.42 -36.05 -6.82
CA ALA A 1046 8.48 -35.32 -7.50
C ALA A 1046 8.71 -35.82 -8.94
N SER A 1047 9.22 -34.94 -9.79
CA SER A 1047 9.86 -35.28 -11.07
C SER A 1047 11.24 -34.64 -11.10
N ILE A 1048 12.22 -35.36 -11.66
CA ILE A 1048 13.61 -34.90 -11.72
C ILE A 1048 14.10 -34.96 -13.16
N GLU A 1049 14.59 -33.84 -13.67
CA GLU A 1049 15.15 -33.72 -15.01
C GLU A 1049 15.88 -32.37 -15.10
N ASP A 1050 16.90 -32.32 -15.94
CA ASP A 1050 17.56 -31.07 -16.36
C ASP A 1050 16.65 -30.34 -17.39
N ILE A 1051 15.93 -29.32 -16.94
CA ILE A 1051 14.98 -28.51 -17.70
C ILE A 1051 15.67 -27.35 -18.44
N ASP A 1052 16.70 -26.75 -17.84
CA ASP A 1052 17.36 -25.55 -18.36
C ASP A 1052 18.67 -25.85 -19.14
N ARG A 1053 19.16 -27.09 -19.05
CA ARG A 1053 20.33 -27.66 -19.73
C ARG A 1053 21.67 -27.12 -19.25
N ASP A 1054 21.76 -26.71 -17.99
CA ASP A 1054 23.00 -26.24 -17.40
C ASP A 1054 23.93 -27.38 -16.92
N GLY A 1055 23.42 -28.61 -16.86
CA GLY A 1055 24.16 -29.80 -16.49
C GLY A 1055 23.98 -30.25 -15.04
N ASP A 1056 23.02 -29.69 -14.32
CA ASP A 1056 22.53 -30.23 -13.06
C ASP A 1056 21.07 -30.72 -13.13
N PHE A 1057 20.47 -31.09 -12.00
CA PHE A 1057 19.15 -31.68 -11.95
C PHE A 1057 18.16 -30.77 -11.21
N GLU A 1058 17.07 -30.45 -11.90
CA GLU A 1058 15.95 -29.77 -11.25
C GLU A 1058 15.00 -30.79 -10.63
N ILE A 1059 14.59 -30.51 -9.39
CA ILE A 1059 13.66 -31.31 -8.60
C ILE A 1059 12.34 -30.54 -8.49
N VAL A 1060 11.29 -31.09 -9.09
CA VAL A 1060 10.03 -30.38 -9.27
C VAL A 1060 8.88 -31.01 -8.50
N SER A 1061 8.07 -30.19 -7.83
CA SER A 1061 6.82 -30.62 -7.18
C SER A 1061 5.74 -29.54 -7.26
N GLY A 1062 4.47 -29.97 -7.26
CA GLY A 1062 3.31 -29.09 -7.24
C GLY A 1062 2.97 -28.59 -5.84
N LEU A 1063 2.23 -27.50 -5.76
CA LEU A 1063 1.78 -26.79 -4.57
C LEU A 1063 0.25 -26.66 -4.56
N SER A 1064 -0.30 -26.34 -3.39
CA SER A 1064 -1.70 -25.93 -3.28
C SER A 1064 -2.02 -24.63 -4.03
N THR A 1065 -1.00 -23.89 -4.45
CA THR A 1065 -1.09 -22.61 -5.17
C THR A 1065 -0.17 -22.53 -6.38
N GLY A 1066 0.30 -23.66 -6.95
CA GLY A 1066 1.20 -23.63 -8.11
C GLY A 1066 2.24 -24.75 -8.13
N ALA A 1067 3.50 -24.45 -8.45
CA ALA A 1067 4.59 -25.42 -8.45
C ALA A 1067 5.93 -24.73 -8.16
N PHE A 1068 6.90 -25.50 -7.71
CA PHE A 1068 8.26 -25.03 -7.47
C PHE A 1068 9.28 -25.97 -8.12
N VAL A 1069 10.44 -25.40 -8.45
CA VAL A 1069 11.58 -26.07 -9.07
C VAL A 1069 12.78 -25.76 -8.17
N ILE A 1070 13.37 -26.80 -7.57
CA ILE A 1070 14.64 -26.69 -6.84
C ILE A 1070 15.74 -27.09 -7.81
N ASP A 1071 16.69 -26.20 -7.99
CA ASP A 1071 17.93 -26.42 -8.71
C ASP A 1071 18.96 -27.02 -7.73
N SER A 1072 19.60 -28.12 -8.12
CA SER A 1072 20.45 -28.90 -7.21
C SER A 1072 21.85 -28.32 -7.04
N LYS A 1073 22.32 -27.53 -8.01
CA LYS A 1073 23.70 -27.02 -8.10
C LYS A 1073 24.79 -28.11 -8.13
N LEU A 1074 24.42 -29.39 -8.27
CA LEU A 1074 25.34 -30.53 -8.26
C LEU A 1074 25.42 -31.16 -9.64
N PRO A 1075 26.63 -31.38 -10.20
CA PRO A 1075 26.74 -31.94 -11.54
C PRO A 1075 25.98 -33.26 -11.65
N LYS A 1076 25.04 -33.34 -12.60
CA LYS A 1076 24.14 -34.49 -12.70
C LYS A 1076 24.87 -35.76 -13.13
N GLY A 1077 24.48 -36.87 -12.54
CA GLY A 1077 24.90 -38.20 -12.96
C GLY A 1077 24.07 -38.74 -14.11
N GLN A 1078 24.39 -39.97 -14.51
CA GLN A 1078 23.79 -40.59 -15.70
C GLN A 1078 22.64 -41.54 -15.35
N LYS A 1079 22.59 -42.07 -14.13
CA LYS A 1079 21.60 -43.08 -13.73
C LYS A 1079 20.30 -42.42 -13.27
N THR A 1080 19.18 -42.70 -13.94
CA THR A 1080 17.85 -42.14 -13.59
C THR A 1080 16.74 -43.21 -13.51
N PRO A 1081 16.93 -44.30 -12.76
CA PRO A 1081 16.07 -45.49 -12.85
C PRO A 1081 14.64 -45.27 -12.34
N TRP A 1082 14.39 -44.24 -11.52
CA TRP A 1082 13.05 -43.90 -11.02
C TRP A 1082 12.90 -42.40 -10.76
N LYS A 1083 13.02 -41.57 -11.81
CA LYS A 1083 13.06 -40.10 -11.72
C LYS A 1083 11.69 -39.41 -11.53
N THR A 1084 10.58 -40.13 -11.68
CA THR A 1084 9.23 -39.54 -11.60
C THR A 1084 8.23 -40.46 -10.91
N TYR A 1085 7.03 -39.93 -10.65
CA TYR A 1085 5.93 -40.67 -10.05
C TYR A 1085 5.56 -41.91 -10.84
N ARG A 1086 5.50 -43.06 -10.15
CA ARG A 1086 5.26 -44.40 -10.73
C ARG A 1086 6.33 -44.86 -11.73
N GLY A 1087 7.52 -44.26 -11.72
CA GLY A 1087 8.69 -44.68 -12.49
C GLY A 1087 8.76 -44.06 -13.89
N ASN A 1088 7.61 -43.95 -14.56
CA ASN A 1088 7.49 -43.41 -15.91
C ASN A 1088 6.21 -42.56 -16.07
N TYR A 1089 6.11 -41.87 -17.21
CA TYR A 1089 4.97 -40.99 -17.51
C TYR A 1089 3.68 -41.72 -17.92
N GLN A 1090 3.76 -42.99 -18.35
CA GLN A 1090 2.61 -43.88 -18.58
C GLN A 1090 1.96 -44.37 -17.27
N ARG A 1091 2.67 -44.20 -16.14
CA ARG A 1091 2.25 -44.55 -14.78
C ARG A 1091 2.11 -46.06 -14.53
N THR A 1092 2.80 -46.91 -15.30
CA THR A 1092 2.69 -48.38 -15.21
C THR A 1092 3.17 -48.95 -13.89
N GLY A 1093 4.08 -48.28 -13.18
CA GLY A 1093 4.66 -48.78 -11.94
C GLY A 1093 5.53 -50.04 -12.12
N TYR A 1094 5.93 -50.34 -13.36
CA TYR A 1094 6.83 -51.41 -13.72
C TYR A 1094 8.22 -50.85 -14.00
N TYR A 1095 9.23 -51.38 -13.30
CA TYR A 1095 10.62 -50.97 -13.49
C TYR A 1095 11.10 -51.16 -14.95
N GLY A 1096 10.63 -52.20 -15.64
CA GLY A 1096 11.04 -52.51 -17.02
C GLY A 1096 10.62 -51.47 -18.06
N ASP A 1097 9.62 -50.64 -17.75
CA ASP A 1097 9.16 -49.55 -18.61
C ASP A 1097 9.87 -48.22 -18.33
N ASN A 1098 10.73 -48.18 -17.31
CA ASN A 1098 11.45 -46.96 -16.98
C ASN A 1098 12.53 -46.70 -18.03
N GLU A 1099 12.68 -45.44 -18.43
CA GLU A 1099 13.75 -45.02 -19.33
C GLU A 1099 15.09 -45.11 -18.58
N LEU A 1100 15.78 -46.25 -18.70
CA LEU A 1100 17.14 -46.43 -18.21
C LEU A 1100 18.12 -45.71 -19.15
N VAL A 1101 18.12 -44.38 -19.10
CA VAL A 1101 19.11 -43.60 -19.85
C VAL A 1101 20.48 -43.90 -19.22
N THR A 1102 21.29 -44.70 -19.91
CA THR A 1102 22.75 -44.61 -19.83
C THR A 1102 23.13 -43.79 -21.04
N GLU A 1103 23.26 -42.49 -20.89
CA GLU A 1103 23.51 -41.60 -22.01
C GLU A 1103 24.91 -41.93 -22.56
N ALA A 1104 24.97 -42.74 -23.61
CA ALA A 1104 26.16 -42.89 -24.42
C ALA A 1104 26.29 -41.63 -25.28
N GLY A 1105 26.59 -40.51 -24.62
CA GLY A 1105 26.69 -39.18 -25.19
C GLY A 1105 25.45 -38.83 -26.00
N GLU A 1106 24.56 -38.01 -25.43
CA GLU A 1106 23.78 -37.15 -26.30
C GLU A 1106 24.76 -36.51 -27.28
N ILE A 1107 24.63 -36.93 -28.54
CA ILE A 1107 25.17 -36.18 -29.65
C ILE A 1107 24.32 -34.93 -29.58
N VAL A 1108 24.81 -33.91 -28.85
CA VAL A 1108 24.42 -32.51 -29.05
C VAL A 1108 24.24 -32.42 -30.56
N PRO A 1109 23.01 -32.16 -31.07
CA PRO A 1109 22.81 -32.10 -32.49
C PRO A 1109 23.91 -31.19 -32.98
N GLU A 1110 24.80 -31.72 -33.82
CA GLU A 1110 25.87 -30.93 -34.37
C GLU A 1110 25.12 -29.78 -35.03
N ILE A 1111 25.09 -28.60 -34.40
CA ILE A 1111 24.58 -27.38 -35.01
C ILE A 1111 25.56 -27.23 -36.16
N ALA A 1112 25.26 -27.84 -37.30
CA ALA A 1112 26.27 -28.06 -38.33
C ALA A 1112 26.60 -26.74 -39.04
N GLU A 1113 25.79 -25.71 -38.78
CA GLU A 1113 25.82 -24.44 -39.47
C GLU A 1113 25.53 -23.29 -38.52
N PHE A 1114 26.23 -22.17 -38.71
CA PHE A 1114 25.88 -20.92 -38.06
C PHE A 1114 24.45 -20.49 -38.45
N ASN A 1115 23.58 -20.24 -37.47
CA ASN A 1115 22.24 -19.72 -37.74
C ASN A 1115 22.00 -18.39 -37.01
N LEU A 1116 21.70 -17.33 -37.75
CA LEU A 1116 21.26 -16.05 -37.17
C LEU A 1116 19.74 -16.00 -37.22
N GLN A 1117 19.09 -16.04 -36.05
CA GLN A 1117 17.64 -16.05 -35.92
C GLN A 1117 17.04 -14.64 -36.17
N GLN A 1118 15.72 -14.59 -36.33
CA GLN A 1118 14.96 -13.35 -36.42
C GLN A 1118 14.85 -12.73 -35.01
N ASN A 1119 15.18 -11.44 -34.87
CA ASN A 1119 15.08 -10.76 -33.58
C ASN A 1119 13.64 -10.80 -33.04
N PHE A 1120 13.48 -10.93 -31.73
CA PHE A 1120 12.18 -10.91 -31.06
C PHE A 1120 12.19 -9.93 -29.87
N PRO A 1121 11.14 -9.13 -29.65
CA PRO A 1121 10.02 -8.88 -30.58
C PRO A 1121 10.48 -8.25 -31.91
N ASN A 1122 9.69 -8.40 -32.99
CA ASN A 1122 9.89 -7.65 -34.25
C ASN A 1122 8.53 -7.44 -34.93
N PRO A 1123 7.96 -6.20 -34.95
CA PRO A 1123 8.60 -4.95 -34.55
C PRO A 1123 8.87 -4.86 -33.04
N PHE A 1124 9.89 -4.09 -32.64
CA PHE A 1124 10.25 -3.88 -31.23
C PHE A 1124 10.18 -2.40 -30.83
N ASN A 1125 10.00 -2.14 -29.53
CA ASN A 1125 9.99 -0.79 -28.94
C ASN A 1125 10.42 -0.82 -27.44
N PRO A 1126 11.57 -0.25 -27.04
CA PRO A 1126 12.77 -0.01 -27.82
C PRO A 1126 13.76 -1.19 -27.79
N THR A 1127 13.44 -2.29 -27.09
CA THR A 1127 14.36 -3.43 -26.86
C THR A 1127 13.95 -4.68 -27.63
N THR A 1128 14.94 -5.38 -28.20
CA THR A 1128 14.78 -6.69 -28.85
C THR A 1128 15.99 -7.57 -28.60
N THR A 1129 15.78 -8.87 -28.57
CA THR A 1129 16.83 -9.89 -28.48
C THR A 1129 17.16 -10.44 -29.86
N ILE A 1130 18.45 -10.54 -30.17
CA ILE A 1130 19.00 -11.17 -31.38
C ILE A 1130 19.62 -12.50 -30.97
N ALA A 1131 18.98 -13.60 -31.34
CA ALA A 1131 19.48 -14.95 -31.12
C ALA A 1131 20.31 -15.46 -32.32
N PHE A 1132 21.39 -16.18 -32.06
CA PHE A 1132 22.15 -16.92 -33.07
C PHE A 1132 22.81 -18.17 -32.48
N SER A 1133 23.04 -19.18 -33.30
CA SER A 1133 23.72 -20.41 -32.90
C SER A 1133 25.11 -20.55 -33.54
N LEU A 1134 26.05 -21.08 -32.76
CA LEU A 1134 27.43 -21.32 -33.16
C LEU A 1134 27.72 -22.83 -33.25
N PRO A 1135 28.26 -23.32 -34.39
CA PRO A 1135 28.58 -24.74 -34.59
C PRO A 1135 29.81 -25.20 -33.79
N ASN A 1136 30.67 -24.25 -33.41
CA ASN A 1136 31.91 -24.45 -32.68
C ASN A 1136 32.33 -23.13 -32.02
N LEU A 1137 33.27 -23.20 -31.08
CA LEU A 1137 33.89 -22.01 -30.48
C LEU A 1137 34.49 -21.11 -31.58
N ALA A 1138 34.02 -19.87 -31.65
CA ALA A 1138 34.40 -18.92 -32.70
C ALA A 1138 34.47 -17.49 -32.15
N LYS A 1139 35.24 -16.64 -32.83
CA LYS A 1139 35.35 -15.21 -32.48
C LYS A 1139 34.27 -14.40 -33.20
N ILE A 1140 33.35 -13.79 -32.45
CA ILE A 1140 32.13 -13.17 -32.97
C ILE A 1140 32.22 -11.64 -33.02
N ASP A 1141 31.70 -11.06 -34.11
CA ASP A 1141 31.29 -9.66 -34.16
C ASP A 1141 29.80 -9.58 -34.54
N LEU A 1142 29.00 -8.85 -33.76
CA LEU A 1142 27.59 -8.56 -34.06
C LEU A 1142 27.39 -7.05 -34.19
N ASP A 1143 27.09 -6.58 -35.40
CA ASP A 1143 26.95 -5.16 -35.74
C ASP A 1143 25.53 -4.83 -36.22
N ILE A 1144 24.98 -3.69 -35.80
CA ILE A 1144 23.75 -3.07 -36.32
C ILE A 1144 24.09 -2.03 -37.41
N TYR A 1145 23.33 -2.00 -38.48
CA TYR A 1145 23.42 -1.06 -39.60
C TYR A 1145 22.05 -0.44 -39.92
N ASN A 1146 22.05 0.81 -40.36
CA ASN A 1146 20.86 1.45 -40.90
C ASN A 1146 20.64 1.11 -42.39
N VAL A 1147 19.52 1.56 -42.97
CA VAL A 1147 19.19 1.34 -44.40
C VAL A 1147 20.21 1.91 -45.40
N LYS A 1148 21.10 2.82 -44.98
CA LYS A 1148 22.17 3.38 -45.83
C LYS A 1148 23.46 2.54 -45.74
N GLY A 1149 23.47 1.44 -44.97
CA GLY A 1149 24.64 0.62 -44.70
C GLY A 1149 25.65 1.29 -43.75
N GLN A 1150 25.24 2.35 -43.04
CA GLN A 1150 26.09 2.95 -42.00
C GLN A 1150 25.94 2.12 -40.73
N LYS A 1151 27.08 1.78 -40.10
CA LYS A 1151 27.08 1.12 -38.80
C LYS A 1151 26.47 2.05 -37.75
N VAL A 1152 25.58 1.50 -36.94
CA VAL A 1152 24.79 2.17 -35.91
C VAL A 1152 25.29 1.78 -34.53
N LYS A 1153 25.50 0.48 -34.30
CA LYS A 1153 25.98 -0.04 -33.02
C LYS A 1153 26.81 -1.30 -33.24
N THR A 1154 27.87 -1.50 -32.47
CA THR A 1154 28.49 -2.82 -32.30
C THR A 1154 27.96 -3.42 -31.00
N LEU A 1155 27.27 -4.56 -31.08
CA LEU A 1155 26.70 -5.27 -29.93
C LEU A 1155 27.68 -6.26 -29.31
N VAL A 1156 28.47 -6.93 -30.15
CA VAL A 1156 29.56 -7.82 -29.73
C VAL A 1156 30.78 -7.48 -30.57
N SER A 1157 31.94 -7.30 -29.94
CA SER A 1157 33.18 -6.90 -30.60
C SER A 1157 34.31 -7.87 -30.29
N SER A 1158 34.57 -8.80 -31.23
CA SER A 1158 35.74 -9.65 -31.19
C SER A 1158 35.82 -10.53 -29.94
N GLU A 1159 34.68 -11.01 -29.47
CA GLU A 1159 34.55 -11.88 -28.30
C GLU A 1159 34.56 -13.35 -28.71
N THR A 1160 35.21 -14.19 -27.92
CA THR A 1160 35.22 -15.64 -28.15
C THR A 1160 34.03 -16.24 -27.44
N MET A 1161 33.08 -16.81 -28.19
CA MET A 1161 31.87 -17.42 -27.63
C MET A 1161 31.90 -18.95 -27.83
N ALA A 1162 31.35 -19.69 -26.87
CA ALA A 1162 31.29 -21.15 -26.91
C ALA A 1162 30.29 -21.66 -27.96
N GLN A 1163 30.34 -22.95 -28.28
CA GLN A 1163 29.35 -23.61 -29.13
C GLN A 1163 27.97 -23.57 -28.45
N GLY A 1164 26.89 -23.41 -29.22
CA GLY A 1164 25.52 -23.36 -28.70
C GLY A 1164 24.73 -22.13 -29.16
N GLU A 1165 23.53 -21.94 -28.61
CA GLU A 1165 22.72 -20.74 -28.85
C GLU A 1165 23.24 -19.56 -28.01
N GLN A 1166 23.17 -18.36 -28.58
CA GLN A 1166 23.64 -17.10 -28.01
C GLN A 1166 22.56 -16.06 -28.21
N GLN A 1167 22.32 -15.21 -27.20
CA GLN A 1167 21.32 -14.16 -27.26
C GLN A 1167 21.94 -12.80 -26.91
N ILE A 1168 21.72 -11.79 -27.74
CA ILE A 1168 22.26 -10.44 -27.54
C ILE A 1168 21.15 -9.41 -27.68
N SER A 1169 20.95 -8.59 -26.64
CA SER A 1169 19.91 -7.55 -26.61
C SER A 1169 20.35 -6.24 -27.26
N TRP A 1170 19.44 -5.61 -28.00
CA TRP A 1170 19.59 -4.26 -28.54
C TRP A 1170 18.42 -3.37 -28.12
N ASN A 1171 18.74 -2.29 -27.43
CA ASN A 1171 17.80 -1.30 -26.88
C ASN A 1171 17.51 -0.10 -27.81
N GLY A 1172 17.73 -0.25 -29.12
CA GLY A 1172 17.45 0.83 -30.09
C GLY A 1172 18.34 2.08 -29.93
N LYS A 1173 19.49 1.97 -29.26
CA LYS A 1173 20.50 3.05 -29.17
C LYS A 1173 21.67 2.82 -30.15
N ASP A 1174 22.33 3.88 -30.59
CA ASP A 1174 23.59 3.82 -31.36
C ASP A 1174 24.84 3.70 -30.45
N ASP A 1175 26.04 3.66 -31.02
CA ASP A 1175 27.33 3.61 -30.30
C ASP A 1175 27.59 4.84 -29.40
N GLU A 1176 26.91 5.96 -29.63
CA GLU A 1176 26.96 7.16 -28.78
C GLU A 1176 25.85 7.15 -27.70
N ASN A 1177 25.22 5.99 -27.48
CA ASN A 1177 24.09 5.77 -26.57
C ASN A 1177 22.85 6.64 -26.86
N LYS A 1178 22.74 7.17 -28.08
CA LYS A 1178 21.59 7.97 -28.50
C LYS A 1178 20.52 7.09 -29.14
N GLN A 1179 19.26 7.34 -28.83
CA GLN A 1179 18.15 6.63 -29.47
C GLN A 1179 18.13 6.85 -30.98
N VAL A 1180 18.00 5.75 -31.73
CA VAL A 1180 17.86 5.80 -33.18
C VAL A 1180 16.39 6.02 -33.59
N SER A 1181 16.14 6.53 -34.79
CA SER A 1181 14.77 6.77 -35.29
C SER A 1181 14.01 5.48 -35.55
N SER A 1182 12.67 5.46 -35.43
CA SER A 1182 11.86 4.33 -35.92
C SER A 1182 12.19 4.02 -37.37
N GLY A 1183 12.32 2.74 -37.72
CA GLY A 1183 12.74 2.35 -39.05
C GLY A 1183 13.30 0.95 -39.13
N ILE A 1184 13.73 0.58 -40.33
CA ILE A 1184 14.34 -0.72 -40.61
C ILE A 1184 15.84 -0.63 -40.32
N TYR A 1185 16.31 -1.59 -39.54
CA TYR A 1185 17.72 -1.81 -39.26
C TYR A 1185 18.13 -3.21 -39.70
N PHE A 1186 19.42 -3.43 -39.84
CA PHE A 1186 20.00 -4.72 -40.20
C PHE A 1186 21.03 -5.09 -39.16
N TYR A 1187 21.00 -6.32 -38.67
CA TYR A 1187 22.05 -6.86 -37.81
C TYR A 1187 22.82 -7.92 -38.57
N LYS A 1188 24.14 -7.92 -38.37
CA LYS A 1188 25.09 -8.73 -39.13
C LYS A 1188 26.01 -9.47 -38.16
N LEU A 1189 26.00 -10.79 -38.27
CA LEU A 1189 26.89 -11.68 -37.53
C LEU A 1189 28.12 -12.00 -38.38
N ARG A 1190 29.30 -11.88 -37.77
CA ARG A 1190 30.57 -12.41 -38.29
C ARG A 1190 31.16 -13.39 -37.30
N ALA A 1191 31.77 -14.45 -37.82
CA ALA A 1191 32.54 -15.41 -37.04
C ALA A 1191 33.93 -15.57 -37.67
N ASP A 1192 34.99 -15.50 -36.86
CA ASP A 1192 36.40 -15.61 -37.27
C ASP A 1192 36.80 -14.69 -38.45
N ASN A 1193 36.19 -13.50 -38.51
CA ASN A 1193 36.30 -12.50 -39.60
C ASN A 1193 35.62 -12.87 -40.93
N GLU A 1194 34.75 -13.88 -40.96
CA GLU A 1194 33.88 -14.18 -42.10
C GLU A 1194 32.45 -13.68 -41.85
N ASP A 1195 31.81 -13.14 -42.90
CA ASP A 1195 30.42 -12.70 -42.83
C ASP A 1195 29.50 -13.92 -42.88
N ILE A 1196 28.78 -14.18 -41.78
CA ILE A 1196 27.90 -15.34 -41.65
C ILE A 1196 26.51 -15.05 -42.22
N SER A 1197 25.81 -14.08 -41.62
CA SER A 1197 24.43 -13.79 -41.97
C SER A 1197 24.06 -12.34 -41.65
N VAL A 1198 23.05 -11.84 -42.37
CA VAL A 1198 22.45 -10.52 -42.16
C VAL A 1198 20.94 -10.68 -42.10
N ARG A 1199 20.32 -10.14 -41.06
CA ARG A 1199 18.86 -10.11 -40.89
C ARG A 1199 18.39 -8.68 -40.68
N LYS A 1200 17.09 -8.45 -40.86
CA LYS A 1200 16.47 -7.13 -40.70
C LYS A 1200 15.60 -7.10 -39.44
N CYS A 1201 15.54 -5.97 -38.76
CA CYS A 1201 14.65 -5.71 -37.63
C CYS A 1201 13.92 -4.37 -37.86
N LEU A 1202 12.74 -4.22 -37.25
CA LEU A 1202 11.90 -3.02 -37.35
C LEU A 1202 11.71 -2.41 -35.97
N LEU A 1203 12.31 -1.24 -35.75
CA LEU A 1203 12.08 -0.43 -34.55
C LEU A 1203 10.84 0.45 -34.78
N LEU A 1204 9.86 0.36 -33.88
CA LEU A 1204 8.74 1.29 -33.78
C LEU A 1204 8.94 2.16 -32.53
N LYS A 1205 8.59 3.44 -32.63
CA LYS A 1205 8.51 4.32 -31.45
C LYS A 1205 7.06 4.54 -31.13
#